data_AF-A0AAV5B5N7-F1
#
_entry.id   AF-A0AAV5B5N7-F1
#
_cell.length_a   1.000
_cell.length_b   1.000
_cell.length_c   1.000
_cell.angle_alpha   90.00
_cell.angle_beta   90.00
_cell.angle_gamma   90.00
#
_symmetry.space_group_name_H-M   'P 1'
#
loop_
_entity.id
_entity.type
_entity.pdbx_description
1 polymer ?
#
loop_
_entity_poly.entity_id
_entity_poly.type
_entity_poly.pdbx_seq_one_letter_code
_entity_poly.pdbx_strand_id
1 'polypeptide(L)'
;MLDNTIGAVYGDDETGNWYSGVVKAKPGGALVISDWGLDGYNTYYFGANGLSVKGLQKIGNDYYYFEPDYNGRLAKDTIVNVEGAKWIRVDNSGKQIASFTTDTNGWKNVSNSDWVYVENNRVLKNELKTIGNTKYRFDYNGLMCRNRLYYDYTAEPSSEKNNYLYFGNDGASVSGWVNSNGEWYYFGDDFYGITGIRTIKNIVYAFNNLSAMRAKVTLAAKDGTVYFFDAKGMGTKVSPSAGFYMNQYYIDSNHKAVSGWHYINNSWYYFDPDTKEMAKLNYRNRPITIGKKSYVFDYDGKMLTGWVFDGNSYARADGSLMENGWLQINGSWYYFKDNLKQVGAIIDTANNKYVLNKKGNQYKLVTQSNGWIEFQGEWYYLDNGKFVVGNSKIINDQTYGFDYNGFMVKNTEYLAYYFNKDGQAIKNQWLEVRPKVWKYYDENGIYVTNGWKTIGNAKYYFGSNGIAKTSDTIIDGEICRFSSSGALIGTPTKVKNGWNLVDGYWYYSNNGTLYEYGLYTIDSNEYYFQDGRMKMGDIIYISDSVHYYATKDGSIAKNRWCGPQSQYYAQSDGNLKTGLITSSGKQYYIDPNSFAYIKDTSALDSKENKVFIADKSGVISQILDAKTLNGWVKASNSAYYLVLNHKFVTGTYESGNKLYWMNHQTGIMAENEMVRTSDGWGYADASGSITKNGWLDDVYFINGYGAYGPSKIDGKDYFFNNARYVYFGVGGIGATGPLDGTQSNIKKVYKSINGSFYYFDGKGNKKQISFKDGWNQYNGEWYYVGNSKNNGLEKINNVYYSFDNVGKMLTNQLVYDNNYASDYNIYNAVYFVDENGNLAKGWRYVNNQWYYFGDNYKAVTGIRKIDGKEYVFTDYGVML
;
A
#
# COMPACT_ATOMS: atom_id res chain seq x y z
N MET A 1 4.51 -34.19 12.95
CA MET A 1 4.68 -32.73 13.14
C MET A 1 4.81 -32.07 11.79
N LEU A 2 4.44 -30.79 11.66
CA LEU A 2 4.66 -30.02 10.43
C LEU A 2 6.15 -29.68 10.30
N ASP A 3 6.67 -29.54 9.07
CA ASP A 3 8.07 -29.20 8.84
C ASP A 3 8.45 -27.87 9.51
N ASN A 4 9.65 -27.82 10.12
CA ASN A 4 10.17 -26.67 10.86
C ASN A 4 9.33 -26.23 12.07
N THR A 5 8.39 -27.05 12.54
CA THR A 5 7.61 -26.75 13.75
C THR A 5 8.21 -27.42 14.98
N ILE A 6 8.06 -26.73 16.12
CA ILE A 6 8.29 -27.29 17.46
C ILE A 6 6.94 -27.73 18.01
N GLY A 7 6.86 -28.97 18.48
CA GLY A 7 5.64 -29.55 19.07
C GLY A 7 5.93 -30.11 20.46
N ALA A 8 4.98 -29.93 21.38
CA ALA A 8 5.03 -30.57 22.68
C ALA A 8 4.65 -32.05 22.56
N VAL A 9 5.35 -32.89 23.31
CA VAL A 9 5.09 -34.33 23.42
C VAL A 9 4.96 -34.70 24.89
N TYR A 10 3.97 -35.54 25.16
CA TYR A 10 3.61 -36.04 26.47
C TYR A 10 3.33 -37.54 26.35
N GLY A 11 3.81 -38.34 27.28
CA GLY A 11 3.55 -39.78 27.28
C GLY A 11 4.28 -40.50 28.40
N ASP A 12 4.06 -41.80 28.50
CA ASP A 12 4.82 -42.69 29.38
C ASP A 12 5.89 -43.41 28.56
N ASP A 13 7.10 -43.56 29.11
CA ASP A 13 8.12 -44.40 28.49
C ASP A 13 7.78 -45.90 28.64
N GLU A 14 8.58 -46.78 28.02
CA GLU A 14 8.38 -48.24 28.06
C GLU A 14 8.41 -48.83 29.49
N THR A 15 8.86 -48.04 30.48
CA THR A 15 8.88 -48.41 31.90
C THR A 15 7.73 -47.80 32.71
N GLY A 16 6.81 -47.09 32.06
CA GLY A 16 5.65 -46.46 32.67
C GLY A 16 5.96 -45.12 33.36
N ASN A 17 7.13 -44.52 33.10
CA ASN A 17 7.45 -43.20 33.64
C ASN A 17 6.94 -42.10 32.71
N TRP A 18 6.14 -41.20 33.29
CA TRP A 18 5.64 -40.03 32.59
C TRP A 18 6.78 -39.08 32.18
N TYR A 19 6.83 -38.72 30.90
CA TYR A 19 7.72 -37.72 30.34
C TYR A 19 6.96 -36.60 29.63
N SER A 20 7.51 -35.39 29.72
CA SER A 20 7.05 -34.20 28.99
C SER A 20 8.25 -33.50 28.35
N GLY A 21 8.11 -33.03 27.11
CA GLY A 21 9.17 -32.32 26.42
C GLY A 21 8.68 -31.68 25.13
N VAL A 22 9.59 -31.06 24.38
CA VAL A 22 9.32 -30.62 23.01
C VAL A 22 10.27 -31.31 22.04
N VAL A 23 9.81 -31.46 20.81
CA VAL A 23 10.56 -32.00 19.68
C VAL A 23 10.48 -31.00 18.53
N LYS A 24 11.48 -30.98 17.65
CA LYS A 24 11.46 -30.16 16.43
C LYS A 24 11.64 -31.04 15.20
N ALA A 25 10.78 -30.89 14.20
CA ALA A 25 10.98 -31.53 12.91
C ALA A 25 11.86 -30.66 11.99
N LYS A 26 12.85 -31.28 11.35
CA LYS A 26 13.56 -30.78 10.16
C LYS A 26 12.64 -30.86 8.94
N PRO A 27 12.96 -30.17 7.84
CA PRO A 27 12.31 -30.41 6.55
C PRO A 27 12.34 -31.89 6.18
N GLY A 28 11.19 -32.48 5.83
CA GLY A 28 11.06 -33.92 5.58
C GLY A 28 10.76 -34.78 6.82
N GLY A 29 10.35 -34.18 7.93
CA GLY A 29 9.77 -34.87 9.09
C GLY A 29 10.75 -35.54 10.08
N ALA A 30 12.05 -35.59 9.80
CA ALA A 30 13.06 -36.11 10.74
C ALA A 30 13.26 -35.17 11.94
N LEU A 31 13.55 -35.70 13.13
CA LEU A 31 13.76 -34.86 14.32
C LEU A 31 15.12 -34.12 14.28
N VAL A 32 15.14 -32.91 14.85
CA VAL A 32 16.37 -32.21 15.21
C VAL A 32 17.00 -32.94 16.40
N ILE A 33 18.26 -33.32 16.25
CA ILE A 33 19.05 -34.06 17.25
C ILE A 33 20.39 -33.36 17.45
N SER A 34 20.84 -33.27 18.71
CA SER A 34 22.10 -32.64 19.14
C SER A 34 22.29 -31.22 18.59
N ASP A 35 21.21 -30.44 18.46
CA ASP A 35 21.23 -29.13 17.82
C ASP A 35 20.16 -28.19 18.39
N TRP A 36 20.31 -26.89 18.12
CA TRP A 36 19.45 -25.83 18.61
C TRP A 36 18.14 -25.70 17.82
N GLY A 37 17.09 -25.20 18.47
CA GLY A 37 15.89 -24.73 17.77
C GLY A 37 15.15 -23.63 18.50
N LEU A 38 14.27 -22.97 17.74
CA LEU A 38 13.54 -21.78 18.13
C LEU A 38 12.06 -21.95 17.73
N ASP A 39 11.12 -21.59 18.62
CA ASP A 39 9.67 -21.58 18.34
C ASP A 39 9.12 -20.15 18.11
N GLY A 40 9.96 -19.25 17.60
CA GLY A 40 9.68 -17.81 17.44
C GLY A 40 10.05 -16.97 18.65
N TYR A 41 9.84 -17.46 19.89
CA TYR A 41 10.14 -16.69 21.12
C TYR A 41 11.11 -17.42 22.08
N ASN A 42 11.03 -18.76 22.15
CA ASN A 42 11.80 -19.60 23.07
C ASN A 42 12.88 -20.38 22.32
N THR A 43 14.00 -20.60 22.99
CA THR A 43 15.13 -21.38 22.47
C THR A 43 15.21 -22.71 23.21
N TYR A 44 15.49 -23.79 22.49
CA TYR A 44 15.65 -25.15 23.02
C TYR A 44 16.92 -25.77 22.43
N TYR A 45 17.45 -26.77 23.13
CA TYR A 45 18.45 -27.67 22.58
C TYR A 45 17.89 -29.09 22.59
N PHE A 46 17.97 -29.78 21.46
CA PHE A 46 17.43 -31.12 21.31
C PHE A 46 18.55 -32.13 21.51
N GLY A 47 18.37 -33.07 22.43
CA GLY A 47 19.34 -34.12 22.74
C GLY A 47 19.48 -35.14 21.62
N ALA A 48 20.29 -36.18 21.86
CA ALA A 48 20.52 -37.24 20.87
C ALA A 48 19.25 -38.05 20.52
N ASN A 49 18.26 -38.06 21.41
CA ASN A 49 16.95 -38.68 21.20
C ASN A 49 15.91 -37.74 20.54
N GLY A 50 16.32 -36.50 20.21
CA GLY A 50 15.46 -35.50 19.58
C GLY A 50 14.50 -34.76 20.50
N LEU A 51 14.48 -35.10 21.80
CA LEU A 51 13.72 -34.39 22.83
C LEU A 51 14.51 -33.19 23.35
N SER A 52 13.81 -32.14 23.78
CA SER A 52 14.44 -31.01 24.47
C SER A 52 15.13 -31.48 25.74
N VAL A 53 16.38 -31.03 25.91
CA VAL A 53 17.15 -31.29 27.13
C VAL A 53 16.63 -30.44 28.28
N LYS A 54 16.83 -30.90 29.51
CA LYS A 54 16.43 -30.21 30.76
C LYS A 54 17.61 -30.10 31.71
N GLY A 55 17.56 -29.14 32.62
CA GLY A 55 18.60 -28.89 33.61
C GLY A 55 19.86 -28.27 33.02
N LEU A 56 20.97 -28.37 33.76
CA LEU A 56 22.28 -27.85 33.36
C LEU A 56 22.93 -28.77 32.32
N GLN A 57 23.24 -28.24 31.15
CA GLN A 57 23.77 -28.98 30.01
C GLN A 57 25.06 -28.35 29.51
N LYS A 58 26.05 -29.18 29.20
CA LYS A 58 27.30 -28.76 28.56
C LYS A 58 27.15 -28.92 27.05
N ILE A 59 27.16 -27.82 26.32
CA ILE A 59 27.04 -27.80 24.86
C ILE A 59 28.27 -27.10 24.29
N GLY A 60 29.10 -27.86 23.58
CA GLY A 60 30.44 -27.41 23.22
C GLY A 60 31.29 -27.12 24.46
N ASN A 61 31.84 -25.90 24.56
CA ASN A 61 32.68 -25.47 25.68
C ASN A 61 31.90 -24.79 26.81
N ASP A 62 30.61 -24.52 26.60
CA ASP A 62 29.80 -23.68 27.47
C ASP A 62 28.70 -24.46 28.18
N TYR A 63 28.26 -23.93 29.32
CA TYR A 63 27.16 -24.50 30.10
C TYR A 63 25.90 -23.65 29.91
N TYR A 64 24.76 -24.30 29.72
CA TYR A 64 23.44 -23.71 29.50
C TYR A 64 22.43 -24.36 30.43
N TYR A 65 21.45 -23.61 30.92
CA TYR A 65 20.38 -24.17 31.75
C TYR A 65 19.05 -24.16 31.03
N PHE A 66 18.41 -25.33 30.97
CA PHE A 66 17.11 -25.53 30.35
C PHE A 66 16.07 -25.84 31.41
N GLU A 67 15.04 -25.02 31.51
CA GLU A 67 14.06 -25.02 32.58
C GLU A 67 13.21 -26.31 32.55
N PRO A 68 13.34 -27.22 33.56
CA PRO A 68 12.64 -28.49 33.54
C PRO A 68 11.11 -28.35 33.52
N ASP A 69 10.59 -27.38 34.28
CA ASP A 69 9.15 -27.08 34.41
C ASP A 69 8.55 -26.42 33.17
N TYR A 70 9.40 -25.88 32.28
CA TYR A 70 9.00 -25.24 31.02
C TYR A 70 9.47 -26.05 29.80
N ASN A 71 9.38 -27.38 29.90
CA ASN A 71 9.69 -28.33 28.83
C ASN A 71 11.09 -28.15 28.21
N GLY A 72 12.08 -27.73 29.00
CA GLY A 72 13.45 -27.57 28.53
C GLY A 72 13.67 -26.26 27.75
N ARG A 73 12.90 -25.21 28.02
CA ARG A 73 13.16 -23.86 27.52
C ARG A 73 14.49 -23.34 28.06
N LEU A 74 15.31 -22.71 27.22
CA LEU A 74 16.57 -22.08 27.64
C LEU A 74 16.29 -20.88 28.55
N ALA A 75 16.82 -20.93 29.77
CA ALA A 75 16.82 -19.79 30.69
C ALA A 75 17.73 -18.68 30.15
N LYS A 76 17.25 -17.43 30.16
CA LYS A 76 17.99 -16.25 29.69
C LYS A 76 17.92 -15.12 30.70
N ASP A 77 19.04 -14.43 30.87
CA ASP A 77 19.19 -13.26 31.75
C ASP A 77 18.58 -13.46 33.15
N THR A 78 18.84 -14.62 33.76
CA THR A 78 18.25 -14.98 35.05
C THR A 78 19.21 -15.75 35.95
N ILE A 79 18.76 -16.08 37.15
CA ILE A 79 19.49 -16.87 38.14
C ILE A 79 18.64 -18.09 38.47
N VAL A 80 19.24 -19.25 38.23
CA VAL A 80 18.59 -20.55 38.38
C VAL A 80 19.29 -21.35 39.48
N ASN A 81 18.48 -22.06 40.24
CA ASN A 81 18.94 -23.07 41.17
C ASN A 81 19.24 -24.35 40.37
N VAL A 82 20.38 -24.96 40.63
CA VAL A 82 20.75 -26.27 40.11
C VAL A 82 20.90 -27.25 41.28
N GLU A 83 20.82 -28.55 41.00
CA GLU A 83 20.92 -29.59 42.03
C GLU A 83 22.14 -29.41 42.95
N GLY A 84 21.95 -29.70 44.24
CA GLY A 84 23.00 -29.56 45.27
C GLY A 84 23.14 -28.15 45.85
N ALA A 85 22.08 -27.34 45.85
CA ALA A 85 22.06 -25.96 46.41
C ALA A 85 23.06 -24.98 45.76
N LYS A 86 23.54 -25.31 44.56
CA LYS A 86 24.35 -24.43 43.73
C LYS A 86 23.43 -23.56 42.88
N TRP A 87 23.78 -22.29 42.73
CA TRP A 87 23.06 -21.34 41.90
C TRP A 87 23.97 -20.86 40.78
N ILE A 88 23.39 -20.60 39.61
CA ILE A 88 24.15 -20.07 38.47
C ILE A 88 23.46 -18.84 37.90
N ARG A 89 24.28 -17.92 37.39
CA ARG A 89 23.84 -16.77 36.59
C ARG A 89 24.01 -17.13 35.12
N VAL A 90 22.93 -17.01 34.36
CA VAL A 90 22.94 -17.11 32.90
C VAL A 90 22.73 -15.74 32.29
N ASP A 91 23.50 -15.43 31.25
CA ASP A 91 23.38 -14.18 30.50
C ASP A 91 22.20 -14.21 29.50
N ASN A 92 22.03 -13.15 28.70
CA ASN A 92 20.95 -13.06 27.71
C ASN A 92 21.09 -14.08 26.55
N SER A 93 22.29 -14.65 26.34
CA SER A 93 22.49 -15.77 25.41
C SER A 93 22.12 -17.12 26.02
N GLY A 94 21.85 -17.15 27.33
CA GLY A 94 21.56 -18.35 28.13
C GLY A 94 22.80 -19.08 28.63
N LYS A 95 23.99 -18.52 28.40
CA LYS A 95 25.27 -19.10 28.84
C LYS A 95 25.48 -18.83 30.33
N GLN A 96 25.94 -19.84 31.05
CA GLN A 96 26.42 -19.69 32.42
C GLN A 96 27.65 -18.79 32.45
N ILE A 97 27.55 -17.70 33.21
CA ILE A 97 28.65 -16.72 33.39
C ILE A 97 29.16 -16.66 34.83
N ALA A 98 28.40 -17.16 35.82
CA ALA A 98 28.87 -17.31 37.19
C ALA A 98 28.14 -18.45 37.91
N SER A 99 28.72 -18.93 39.01
CA SER A 99 28.08 -19.85 39.95
C SER A 99 28.42 -19.50 41.39
N PHE A 100 27.48 -19.71 42.31
CA PHE A 100 27.64 -19.42 43.73
C PHE A 100 26.79 -20.38 44.59
N THR A 101 27.04 -20.39 45.89
CA THR A 101 26.30 -21.16 46.90
C THR A 101 25.53 -20.22 47.82
N THR A 102 24.49 -20.74 48.48
CA THR A 102 23.68 -19.97 49.43
C THR A 102 23.99 -20.28 50.90
N ASP A 103 25.04 -21.07 51.16
CA ASP A 103 25.52 -21.50 52.48
C ASP A 103 25.98 -20.36 53.40
N THR A 104 26.34 -19.21 52.84
CA THR A 104 26.71 -18.01 53.61
C THR A 104 25.83 -16.82 53.22
N ASN A 105 25.32 -16.09 54.21
CA ASN A 105 24.63 -14.82 53.99
C ASN A 105 25.58 -13.76 53.41
N GLY A 106 25.05 -12.83 52.62
CA GLY A 106 25.77 -11.67 52.11
C GLY A 106 25.72 -11.51 50.59
N TRP A 107 26.46 -10.51 50.11
CA TRP A 107 26.56 -10.16 48.69
C TRP A 107 27.36 -11.20 47.91
N LYS A 108 26.84 -11.61 46.74
CA LYS A 108 27.55 -12.45 45.77
C LYS A 108 27.63 -11.70 44.44
N ASN A 109 28.85 -11.50 43.95
CA ASN A 109 29.10 -10.97 42.62
C ASN A 109 28.87 -12.09 41.59
N VAL A 110 28.00 -11.85 40.61
CA VAL A 110 27.62 -12.85 39.60
C VAL A 110 27.88 -12.40 38.16
N SER A 111 28.47 -11.22 37.98
CA SER A 111 29.13 -10.73 36.77
C SER A 111 29.89 -9.45 37.11
N ASN A 112 30.57 -8.81 36.13
CA ASN A 112 31.26 -7.52 36.32
C ASN A 112 30.41 -6.48 37.06
N SER A 113 29.09 -6.55 36.93
CA SER A 113 28.20 -5.50 37.33
C SER A 113 26.94 -6.06 38.02
N ASP A 114 26.64 -7.35 37.91
CA ASP A 114 25.47 -7.97 38.54
C ASP A 114 25.80 -8.54 39.92
N TRP A 115 24.91 -8.25 40.87
CA TRP A 115 25.03 -8.67 42.27
C TRP A 115 23.72 -9.25 42.76
N VAL A 116 23.83 -10.23 43.66
CA VAL A 116 22.71 -10.82 44.38
C VAL A 116 23.01 -10.79 45.87
N TYR A 117 21.96 -10.89 46.67
CA TYR A 117 22.10 -11.02 48.12
C TYR A 117 21.50 -12.34 48.59
N VAL A 118 22.26 -13.06 49.40
CA VAL A 118 21.84 -14.31 50.03
C VAL A 118 21.51 -14.05 51.48
N GLU A 119 20.34 -14.50 51.92
CA GLU A 119 19.91 -14.47 53.31
C GLU A 119 19.16 -15.76 53.65
N ASN A 120 19.58 -16.44 54.71
CA ASN A 120 18.96 -17.67 55.22
C ASN A 120 18.81 -18.75 54.14
N ASN A 121 19.91 -19.04 53.44
CA ASN A 121 19.98 -20.00 52.33
C ASN A 121 19.13 -19.65 51.10
N ARG A 122 18.55 -18.45 51.02
CA ARG A 122 17.70 -17.98 49.92
C ARG A 122 18.34 -16.79 49.20
N VAL A 123 18.23 -16.76 47.88
CA VAL A 123 18.51 -15.56 47.07
C VAL A 123 17.33 -14.60 47.18
N LEU A 124 17.59 -13.35 47.59
CA LEU A 124 16.54 -12.34 47.64
C LEU A 124 16.00 -12.05 46.23
N LYS A 125 14.68 -12.10 46.04
CA LYS A 125 14.01 -11.95 44.73
C LYS A 125 12.73 -11.15 44.91
N ASN A 126 12.50 -10.22 43.99
CA ASN A 126 11.32 -9.35 43.97
C ASN A 126 11.03 -8.69 45.33
N GLU A 127 12.04 -8.35 46.12
CA GLU A 127 11.86 -7.61 47.39
C GLU A 127 12.70 -6.32 47.50
N LEU A 128 12.24 -5.40 48.35
CA LEU A 128 13.01 -4.25 48.84
C LEU A 128 13.54 -4.63 50.23
N LYS A 129 14.85 -4.52 50.44
CA LYS A 129 15.50 -4.97 51.68
C LYS A 129 16.41 -3.88 52.22
N THR A 130 16.40 -3.69 53.54
CA THR A 130 17.41 -2.88 54.22
C THR A 130 18.56 -3.79 54.64
N ILE A 131 19.78 -3.48 54.20
CA ILE A 131 21.01 -4.20 54.52
C ILE A 131 21.96 -3.18 55.16
N GLY A 132 22.27 -3.36 56.45
CA GLY A 132 22.87 -2.30 57.25
C GLY A 132 21.93 -1.11 57.39
N ASN A 133 22.38 0.09 57.02
CA ASN A 133 21.58 1.33 57.05
C ASN A 133 21.07 1.77 55.66
N THR A 134 21.19 0.91 54.65
CA THR A 134 20.92 1.25 53.24
C THR A 134 19.85 0.33 52.67
N LYS A 135 18.96 0.86 51.84
CA LYS A 135 17.96 0.05 51.13
C LYS A 135 18.49 -0.40 49.77
N TYR A 136 18.18 -1.65 49.42
CA TYR A 136 18.48 -2.27 48.12
C TYR A 136 17.22 -2.95 47.59
N ARG A 137 17.06 -2.91 46.27
CA ARG A 137 15.95 -3.57 45.59
C ARG A 137 16.48 -4.71 44.73
N PHE A 138 15.83 -5.87 44.82
CA PHE A 138 16.13 -7.03 43.97
C PHE A 138 14.97 -7.27 43.01
N ASP A 139 15.26 -7.45 41.72
CA ASP A 139 14.25 -7.72 40.71
C ASP A 139 13.72 -9.18 40.77
N TYR A 140 12.82 -9.53 39.86
CA TYR A 140 12.22 -10.87 39.79
C TYR A 140 13.25 -12.00 39.59
N ASN A 141 14.41 -11.68 38.99
CA ASN A 141 15.49 -12.64 38.79
C ASN A 141 16.44 -12.72 40.00
N GLY A 142 16.33 -11.77 40.94
CA GLY A 142 17.16 -11.66 42.14
C GLY A 142 18.36 -10.74 41.97
N LEU A 143 18.45 -10.03 40.85
CA LEU A 143 19.52 -9.09 40.60
C LEU A 143 19.26 -7.77 41.32
N MET A 144 20.30 -7.20 41.88
CA MET A 144 20.27 -5.89 42.49
C MET A 144 19.95 -4.80 41.45
N CYS A 145 18.93 -4.00 41.73
CA CYS A 145 18.56 -2.84 40.95
C CYS A 145 19.57 -1.70 41.14
N ARG A 146 19.88 -1.01 40.04
CA ARG A 146 20.82 0.12 39.98
C ARG A 146 20.43 1.09 38.88
N ASN A 147 20.91 2.32 38.99
CA ASN A 147 20.71 3.43 38.06
C ASN A 147 19.23 3.62 37.65
N ARG A 148 18.29 3.38 38.57
CA ARG A 148 16.85 3.41 38.25
C ARG A 148 15.99 3.85 39.43
N LEU A 149 14.86 4.46 39.08
CA LEU A 149 13.76 4.71 40.00
C LEU A 149 12.99 3.42 40.27
N TYR A 150 12.44 3.30 41.47
CA TYR A 150 11.57 2.21 41.89
C TYR A 150 10.43 2.76 42.74
N TYR A 151 9.22 2.29 42.48
CA TYR A 151 8.04 2.62 43.28
C TYR A 151 7.80 1.54 44.33
N ASP A 152 7.85 1.91 45.60
CA ASP A 152 7.56 1.02 46.71
C ASP A 152 6.06 0.97 46.99
N TYR A 153 5.42 -0.12 46.57
CA TYR A 153 3.99 -0.34 46.78
C TYR A 153 3.61 -0.64 48.24
N THR A 154 4.58 -0.85 49.13
CA THR A 154 4.34 -1.18 50.54
C THR A 154 4.44 0.02 51.47
N ALA A 155 4.97 1.14 50.97
CA ALA A 155 5.03 2.38 51.73
C ALA A 155 3.68 3.09 51.68
N GLU A 156 3.27 3.70 52.79
CA GLU A 156 2.09 4.56 52.82
C GLU A 156 2.47 5.95 52.26
N PRO A 157 1.85 6.39 51.15
CA PRO A 157 2.12 7.72 50.64
C PRO A 157 1.64 8.77 51.65
N SER A 158 2.36 9.88 51.75
CA SER A 158 1.91 11.03 52.53
C SER A 158 1.75 12.24 51.63
N SER A 159 1.11 13.29 52.14
CA SER A 159 1.10 14.59 51.48
C SER A 159 2.51 15.16 51.28
N GLU A 160 3.52 14.60 51.96
CA GLU A 160 4.87 15.14 51.97
C GLU A 160 5.91 14.42 51.12
N LYS A 161 5.66 13.16 50.78
CA LYS A 161 6.58 12.29 50.04
C LYS A 161 5.81 11.25 49.23
N ASN A 162 6.42 10.82 48.14
CA ASN A 162 5.95 9.67 47.37
C ASN A 162 6.89 8.47 47.58
N ASN A 163 6.42 7.30 47.20
CA ASN A 163 7.08 6.03 47.43
C ASN A 163 8.20 5.71 46.43
N TYR A 164 8.65 6.70 45.67
CA TYR A 164 9.78 6.52 44.76
C TYR A 164 11.09 6.50 45.55
N LEU A 165 11.93 5.51 45.27
CA LEU A 165 13.35 5.48 45.64
C LEU A 165 14.20 5.51 44.38
N TYR A 166 15.44 5.97 44.50
CA TYR A 166 16.45 5.82 43.46
C TYR A 166 17.61 4.96 43.95
N PHE A 167 17.98 3.97 43.16
CA PHE A 167 19.15 3.13 43.42
C PHE A 167 20.31 3.60 42.55
N GLY A 168 21.43 3.96 43.17
CA GLY A 168 22.65 4.42 42.50
C GLY A 168 23.34 3.33 41.69
N ASN A 169 24.53 3.62 41.19
CA ASN A 169 25.29 2.67 40.38
C ASN A 169 25.74 1.42 41.17
N ASP A 170 26.00 1.60 42.46
CA ASP A 170 26.28 0.55 43.44
C ASP A 170 25.00 -0.13 43.98
N GLY A 171 23.83 0.26 43.49
CA GLY A 171 22.52 -0.25 43.89
C GLY A 171 22.05 0.23 45.27
N ALA A 172 22.83 1.06 45.96
CA ALA A 172 22.42 1.67 47.22
C ALA A 172 21.31 2.71 46.98
N SER A 173 20.35 2.78 47.88
CA SER A 173 19.37 3.87 47.91
C SER A 173 20.06 5.21 48.12
N VAL A 174 19.76 6.19 47.27
CA VAL A 174 20.39 7.53 47.29
C VAL A 174 19.52 8.52 48.06
N SER A 175 20.14 9.38 48.88
CA SER A 175 19.54 10.59 49.42
C SER A 175 20.13 11.84 48.73
N GLY A 176 19.35 12.92 48.68
CA GLY A 176 19.71 14.16 48.01
C GLY A 176 19.33 14.20 46.53
N TRP A 177 20.03 15.05 45.77
CA TRP A 177 19.72 15.36 44.37
C TRP A 177 20.14 14.24 43.41
N VAL A 178 19.22 13.84 42.54
CA VAL A 178 19.47 12.85 41.47
C VAL A 178 18.90 13.38 40.16
N ASN A 179 19.66 13.29 39.07
CA ASN A 179 19.12 13.45 37.72
C ASN A 179 18.91 12.07 37.09
N SER A 180 17.67 11.78 36.71
CA SER A 180 17.30 10.52 36.05
C SER A 180 16.51 10.84 34.79
N ASN A 181 17.02 10.42 33.64
CA ASN A 181 16.40 10.65 32.32
C ASN A 181 16.05 12.11 32.02
N GLY A 182 16.87 13.07 32.47
CA GLY A 182 16.69 14.49 32.21
C GLY A 182 15.79 15.22 33.22
N GLU A 183 15.19 14.50 34.18
CA GLU A 183 14.43 15.08 35.27
C GLU A 183 15.22 15.05 36.58
N TRP A 184 15.10 16.11 37.38
CA TRP A 184 15.73 16.19 38.70
C TRP A 184 14.77 15.69 39.78
N TYR A 185 15.28 14.96 40.74
CA TYR A 185 14.56 14.44 41.90
C TYR A 185 15.35 14.79 43.15
N TYR A 186 14.67 14.88 44.29
CA TYR A 186 15.31 14.97 45.59
C TYR A 186 14.78 13.88 46.51
N PHE A 187 15.69 13.11 47.09
CA PHE A 187 15.36 12.02 48.00
C PHE A 187 15.69 12.45 49.43
N GLY A 188 14.74 12.26 50.35
CA GLY A 188 14.94 12.56 51.77
C GLY A 188 15.98 11.65 52.42
N ASP A 189 16.28 11.89 53.70
CA ASP A 189 17.16 11.03 54.49
C ASP A 189 16.58 9.61 54.69
N ASP A 190 15.27 9.45 54.49
CA ASP A 190 14.56 8.16 54.44
C ASP A 190 14.59 7.49 53.06
N PHE A 191 15.30 8.09 52.10
CA PHE A 191 15.48 7.67 50.70
C PHE A 191 14.25 7.78 49.80
N TYR A 192 13.15 8.37 50.27
CA TYR A 192 11.94 8.55 49.49
C TYR A 192 11.90 9.91 48.79
N GLY A 193 11.35 9.93 47.58
CA GLY A 193 11.22 11.13 46.77
C GLY A 193 10.26 12.13 47.40
N ILE A 194 10.71 13.35 47.66
CA ILE A 194 9.84 14.40 48.18
C ILE A 194 8.88 14.90 47.11
N THR A 195 7.70 15.38 47.53
CA THR A 195 6.68 15.98 46.64
C THR A 195 6.32 17.39 47.08
N GLY A 196 5.61 18.14 46.25
CA GLY A 196 5.11 19.47 46.58
C GLY A 196 6.22 20.52 46.71
N ILE A 197 5.94 21.59 47.44
CA ILE A 197 6.88 22.72 47.62
C ILE A 197 7.75 22.51 48.85
N ARG A 198 9.06 22.54 48.68
CA ARG A 198 10.05 22.28 49.74
C ARG A 198 11.16 23.30 49.75
N THR A 199 11.63 23.63 50.95
CA THR A 199 12.81 24.46 51.14
C THR A 199 14.00 23.54 51.39
N ILE A 200 14.99 23.57 50.50
CA ILE A 200 16.21 22.76 50.59
C ILE A 200 17.38 23.73 50.64
N LYS A 201 18.14 23.72 51.75
CA LYS A 201 19.26 24.66 51.98
C LYS A 201 18.91 26.12 51.65
N ASN A 202 17.78 26.58 52.19
CA ASN A 202 17.20 27.94 52.02
C ASN A 202 16.68 28.32 50.63
N ILE A 203 16.65 27.40 49.67
CA ILE A 203 16.06 27.63 48.34
C ILE A 203 14.76 26.85 48.23
N VAL A 204 13.71 27.49 47.69
CA VAL A 204 12.40 26.86 47.48
C VAL A 204 12.39 26.12 46.15
N TYR A 205 11.97 24.87 46.15
CA TYR A 205 11.81 24.01 44.97
C TYR A 205 10.39 23.44 44.93
N ALA A 206 9.89 23.12 43.74
CA ALA A 206 8.62 22.43 43.55
C ALA A 206 8.82 21.08 42.87
N PHE A 207 8.17 20.05 43.43
CA PHE A 207 8.16 18.69 42.92
C PHE A 207 6.72 18.28 42.60
N ASN A 208 6.50 17.58 41.49
CA ASN A 208 5.19 17.04 41.14
C ASN A 208 4.84 15.82 42.01
N ASN A 209 3.65 15.25 41.82
CA ASN A 209 3.20 14.08 42.58
C ASN A 209 4.02 12.81 42.28
N LEU A 210 4.90 12.81 41.27
CA LEU A 210 5.84 11.73 40.96
C LEU A 210 7.27 12.05 41.46
N SER A 211 7.42 13.05 42.33
CA SER A 211 8.69 13.52 42.90
C SER A 211 9.68 14.15 41.92
N ALA A 212 9.29 14.35 40.66
CA ALA A 212 10.11 15.05 39.69
C ALA A 212 10.03 16.57 39.90
N MET A 213 11.18 17.22 39.94
CA MET A 213 11.34 18.66 40.08
C MET A 213 10.80 19.37 38.85
N ARG A 214 9.96 20.36 39.08
CA ARG A 214 9.39 21.19 38.02
C ARG A 214 10.42 22.25 37.60
N ALA A 215 11.01 22.12 36.41
CA ALA A 215 12.05 23.02 35.89
C ALA A 215 11.56 24.05 34.86
N LYS A 216 10.25 24.12 34.58
CA LYS A 216 9.64 25.12 33.70
C LYS A 216 8.26 25.53 34.20
N VAL A 217 8.06 26.86 34.32
CA VAL A 217 6.82 27.60 34.58
C VAL A 217 5.68 26.74 35.13
N THR A 218 5.68 26.57 36.45
CA THR A 218 4.59 25.91 37.15
C THR A 218 4.44 26.61 38.50
N LEU A 219 3.40 27.41 38.61
CA LEU A 219 2.97 27.99 39.87
C LEU A 219 2.70 26.82 40.82
N ALA A 220 3.06 26.93 42.08
CA ALA A 220 2.66 25.99 43.11
C ALA A 220 2.33 26.83 44.33
N ALA A 221 1.15 26.64 44.91
CA ALA A 221 0.71 27.44 46.04
C ALA A 221 0.90 26.68 47.35
N LYS A 222 1.85 27.10 48.19
CA LYS A 222 1.88 26.70 49.60
C LYS A 222 1.06 27.72 50.40
N ASP A 223 0.01 27.27 51.07
CA ASP A 223 -0.90 28.10 51.88
C ASP A 223 -1.59 29.24 51.09
N GLY A 224 -1.81 29.02 49.79
CA GLY A 224 -2.37 30.01 48.86
C GLY A 224 -1.37 31.01 48.30
N THR A 225 -0.10 30.97 48.73
CA THR A 225 0.98 31.87 48.26
C THR A 225 1.59 31.38 46.96
N VAL A 226 1.69 32.26 45.95
CA VAL A 226 2.17 31.92 44.61
C VAL A 226 3.69 32.09 44.48
N TYR A 227 4.37 31.13 43.83
CA TYR A 227 5.82 31.17 43.55
C TYR A 227 6.11 31.02 42.04
N PHE A 228 7.14 31.73 41.57
CA PHE A 228 7.74 31.60 40.23
C PHE A 228 9.04 30.80 40.31
N PHE A 229 9.17 29.71 39.55
CA PHE A 229 10.37 28.88 39.50
C PHE A 229 11.16 29.11 38.22
N ASP A 230 12.47 29.35 38.34
CA ASP A 230 13.37 29.54 37.20
C ASP A 230 13.71 28.22 36.47
N ALA A 231 14.52 28.30 35.41
CA ALA A 231 14.95 27.12 34.63
C ALA A 231 15.78 26.10 35.44
N LYS A 232 16.26 26.48 36.62
CA LYS A 232 16.97 25.61 37.57
C LYS A 232 16.04 25.10 38.68
N GLY A 233 14.75 25.40 38.62
CA GLY A 233 13.73 25.00 39.59
C GLY A 233 13.75 25.82 40.88
N MET A 234 14.40 26.99 40.91
CA MET A 234 14.51 27.84 42.10
C MET A 234 13.34 28.84 42.19
N GLY A 235 12.62 28.83 43.31
CA GLY A 235 11.37 29.57 43.52
C GLY A 235 11.53 30.97 44.12
N THR A 236 10.81 31.95 43.56
CA THR A 236 10.67 33.33 44.07
C THR A 236 9.18 33.63 44.33
N LYS A 237 8.86 34.28 45.45
CA LYS A 237 7.47 34.65 45.80
C LYS A 237 6.93 35.73 44.85
N VAL A 238 5.68 35.60 44.42
CA VAL A 238 4.97 36.59 43.59
C VAL A 238 3.60 36.94 44.20
N SER A 239 3.09 38.13 43.90
CA SER A 239 1.79 38.63 44.40
C SER A 239 0.87 39.03 43.23
N PRO A 240 0.15 38.09 42.60
CA PRO A 240 -0.73 38.39 41.47
C PRO A 240 -1.99 39.16 41.89
N SER A 241 -2.59 39.90 40.96
CA SER A 241 -3.91 40.53 41.14
C SER A 241 -5.04 39.49 41.20
N ALA A 242 -6.16 39.85 41.84
CA ALA A 242 -7.35 39.00 41.93
C ALA A 242 -7.93 38.66 40.55
N GLY A 243 -8.44 37.43 40.40
CA GLY A 243 -9.01 36.89 39.16
C GLY A 243 -8.29 35.64 38.63
N PHE A 244 -8.61 35.25 37.39
CA PHE A 244 -7.94 34.12 36.74
C PHE A 244 -6.48 34.46 36.46
N TYR A 245 -5.58 33.57 36.88
CA TYR A 245 -4.15 33.73 36.68
C TYR A 245 -3.59 32.55 35.90
N MET A 246 -2.93 32.87 34.78
CA MET A 246 -2.25 31.93 33.89
C MET A 246 -3.11 30.75 33.39
N ASN A 247 -4.44 30.90 33.36
CA ASN A 247 -5.40 29.85 32.99
C ASN A 247 -5.22 28.54 33.80
N GLN A 248 -4.84 28.67 35.06
CA GLN A 248 -4.57 27.53 35.95
C GLN A 248 -5.06 27.77 37.38
N TYR A 249 -5.18 29.02 37.83
CA TYR A 249 -5.54 29.37 39.20
C TYR A 249 -6.58 30.48 39.21
N TYR A 250 -7.28 30.60 40.32
CA TYR A 250 -8.09 31.76 40.63
C TYR A 250 -7.60 32.40 41.92
N ILE A 251 -7.23 33.68 41.82
CA ILE A 251 -6.66 34.48 42.91
C ILE A 251 -7.78 35.29 43.55
N ASP A 252 -7.92 35.18 44.87
CA ASP A 252 -8.91 35.92 45.64
C ASP A 252 -8.48 37.38 45.90
N SER A 253 -9.35 38.14 46.58
CA SER A 253 -9.09 39.53 46.96
C SER A 253 -7.95 39.71 47.98
N ASN A 254 -7.47 38.63 48.60
CA ASN A 254 -6.33 38.63 49.51
C ASN A 254 -5.02 38.23 48.79
N HIS A 255 -5.03 38.17 47.45
CA HIS A 255 -3.92 37.76 46.62
C HIS A 255 -3.49 36.29 46.84
N LYS A 256 -4.44 35.41 47.22
CA LYS A 256 -4.20 33.98 47.43
C LYS A 256 -4.95 33.10 46.42
N ALA A 257 -4.34 31.99 46.02
CA ALA A 257 -5.00 30.98 45.18
C ALA A 257 -6.04 30.17 45.98
N VAL A 258 -7.26 30.05 45.42
CA VAL A 258 -8.39 29.34 46.05
C VAL A 258 -8.35 27.82 45.83
N SER A 259 -9.16 27.07 46.59
CA SER A 259 -9.37 25.61 46.42
C SER A 259 -10.83 25.22 46.61
N GLY A 260 -11.23 24.09 46.03
CA GLY A 260 -12.59 23.55 46.09
C GLY A 260 -13.48 24.05 44.95
N TRP A 261 -14.78 23.86 45.12
CA TRP A 261 -15.79 24.31 44.15
C TRP A 261 -16.04 25.81 44.28
N HIS A 262 -15.95 26.53 43.17
CA HIS A 262 -16.25 27.96 43.10
C HIS A 262 -17.15 28.26 41.90
N TYR A 263 -18.18 29.08 42.13
CA TYR A 263 -19.05 29.59 41.08
C TYR A 263 -18.57 30.97 40.64
N ILE A 264 -18.03 31.06 39.42
CA ILE A 264 -17.36 32.25 38.90
C ILE A 264 -17.92 32.54 37.51
N ASN A 265 -18.34 33.78 37.25
CA ASN A 265 -18.83 34.23 35.93
C ASN A 265 -19.81 33.25 35.27
N ASN A 266 -20.82 32.80 36.03
CA ASN A 266 -21.88 31.89 35.58
C ASN A 266 -21.42 30.48 35.20
N SER A 267 -20.33 29.99 35.81
CA SER A 267 -19.84 28.61 35.62
C SER A 267 -19.24 28.07 36.92
N TRP A 268 -19.38 26.76 37.11
CA TRP A 268 -18.70 26.05 38.20
C TRP A 268 -17.28 25.67 37.79
N TYR A 269 -16.34 25.93 38.69
CA TYR A 269 -14.94 25.56 38.59
C TYR A 269 -14.59 24.74 39.82
N TYR A 270 -13.65 23.81 39.66
CA TYR A 270 -13.06 23.10 40.79
C TYR A 270 -11.56 23.34 40.82
N PHE A 271 -11.04 23.76 41.97
CA PHE A 271 -9.60 23.96 42.19
C PHE A 271 -9.11 22.90 43.15
N ASP A 272 -8.09 22.15 42.76
CA ASP A 272 -7.56 21.04 43.56
C ASP A 272 -7.11 21.52 44.96
N PRO A 273 -7.50 20.84 46.06
CA PRO A 273 -7.14 21.27 47.41
C PRO A 273 -5.66 21.32 47.72
N ASP A 274 -4.82 20.50 47.07
CA ASP A 274 -3.39 20.41 47.38
C ASP A 274 -2.58 21.34 46.49
N THR A 275 -2.85 21.32 45.19
CA THR A 275 -2.09 22.06 44.18
C THR A 275 -2.68 23.44 43.89
N LYS A 276 -3.97 23.65 44.20
CA LYS A 276 -4.79 24.81 43.80
C LYS A 276 -5.01 24.93 42.29
N GLU A 277 -4.58 23.92 41.53
CA GLU A 277 -4.73 23.89 40.07
C GLU A 277 -6.21 23.68 39.70
N MET A 278 -6.69 24.44 38.72
CA MET A 278 -8.04 24.34 38.17
C MET A 278 -8.19 23.01 37.42
N ALA A 279 -9.23 22.24 37.77
CA ALA A 279 -9.66 21.08 37.03
C ALA A 279 -10.11 21.50 35.62
N LYS A 280 -9.55 20.85 34.60
CA LYS A 280 -9.84 21.11 33.18
C LYS A 280 -9.69 19.84 32.37
N LEU A 281 -10.20 19.86 31.14
CA LEU A 281 -10.05 18.76 30.19
C LEU A 281 -8.56 18.44 29.99
N ASN A 282 -8.17 17.17 30.14
CA ASN A 282 -6.80 16.70 29.87
C ASN A 282 -6.70 16.07 28.46
N TYR A 283 -5.48 15.84 27.97
CA TYR A 283 -5.20 15.27 26.64
C TYR A 283 -5.80 13.87 26.40
N ARG A 284 -6.34 13.20 27.43
CA ARG A 284 -7.03 11.91 27.32
C ARG A 284 -8.56 12.05 27.39
N ASN A 285 -9.10 13.27 27.44
CA ASN A 285 -10.53 13.57 27.56
C ASN A 285 -11.24 12.73 28.64
N ARG A 286 -10.64 12.58 29.82
CA ARG A 286 -11.22 11.74 30.90
C ARG A 286 -11.99 12.59 31.92
N PRO A 287 -13.09 12.05 32.48
CA PRO A 287 -13.73 12.70 33.61
C PRO A 287 -12.80 12.73 34.83
N ILE A 288 -12.98 13.74 35.68
CA ILE A 288 -12.28 13.91 36.94
C ILE A 288 -13.20 13.44 38.06
N THR A 289 -12.73 12.47 38.84
CA THR A 289 -13.46 11.97 40.01
C THR A 289 -13.19 12.88 41.20
N ILE A 290 -14.25 13.48 41.73
CA ILE A 290 -14.21 14.34 42.92
C ILE A 290 -15.13 13.70 43.97
N GLY A 291 -14.54 13.18 45.04
CA GLY A 291 -15.25 12.31 45.98
C GLY A 291 -15.67 11.00 45.31
N LYS A 292 -16.97 10.67 45.34
CA LYS A 292 -17.55 9.45 44.72
C LYS A 292 -18.19 9.69 43.35
N LYS A 293 -18.15 10.92 42.83
CA LYS A 293 -18.82 11.32 41.60
C LYS A 293 -17.78 11.73 40.55
N SER A 294 -18.12 11.52 39.28
CA SER A 294 -17.27 11.88 38.15
C SER A 294 -17.84 13.09 37.42
N TYR A 295 -16.99 14.06 37.12
CA TYR A 295 -17.34 15.34 36.52
C TYR A 295 -16.51 15.59 35.26
N VAL A 296 -17.02 16.40 34.34
CA VAL A 296 -16.30 16.78 33.11
C VAL A 296 -16.15 18.29 33.10
N PHE A 297 -14.95 18.77 32.76
CA PHE A 297 -14.63 20.18 32.64
C PHE A 297 -14.11 20.47 31.23
N ASP A 298 -14.38 21.65 30.67
CA ASP A 298 -13.84 22.06 29.38
C ASP A 298 -12.36 22.51 29.47
N TYR A 299 -11.80 23.00 28.35
CA TYR A 299 -10.42 23.48 28.29
C TYR A 299 -10.16 24.73 29.15
N ASP A 300 -11.20 25.51 29.44
CA ASP A 300 -11.16 26.69 30.29
C ASP A 300 -11.47 26.34 31.75
N GLY A 301 -11.73 25.07 32.07
CA GLY A 301 -12.02 24.58 33.42
C GLY A 301 -13.48 24.74 33.87
N LYS A 302 -14.39 25.10 32.96
CA LYS A 302 -15.83 25.16 33.28
C LYS A 302 -16.41 23.77 33.35
N MET A 303 -17.14 23.47 34.42
CA MET A 303 -17.86 22.22 34.58
C MET A 303 -18.97 22.11 33.53
N LEU A 304 -18.97 21.00 32.79
CA LEU A 304 -19.94 20.71 31.75
C LEU A 304 -21.19 20.01 32.30
N THR A 305 -22.33 20.27 31.67
CA THR A 305 -23.60 19.55 31.87
C THR A 305 -24.17 19.14 30.50
N GLY A 306 -25.08 18.16 30.49
CA GLY A 306 -25.67 17.62 29.26
C GLY A 306 -24.80 16.56 28.57
N TRP A 307 -24.93 16.45 27.25
CA TRP A 307 -24.18 15.48 26.45
C TRP A 307 -22.69 15.84 26.38
N VAL A 308 -21.83 14.87 26.71
CA VAL A 308 -20.37 15.02 26.69
C VAL A 308 -19.72 13.82 25.99
N PHE A 309 -18.43 13.93 25.64
CA PHE A 309 -17.66 12.92 24.90
C PHE A 309 -18.34 12.49 23.59
N ASP A 310 -18.61 13.46 22.72
CA ASP A 310 -19.31 13.26 21.44
C ASP A 310 -20.68 12.59 21.59
N GLY A 311 -21.33 12.89 22.71
CA GLY A 311 -22.63 12.36 23.08
C GLY A 311 -22.61 10.92 23.58
N ASN A 312 -21.46 10.35 23.98
CA ASN A 312 -21.39 9.01 24.54
C ASN A 312 -21.75 8.94 26.03
N SER A 313 -21.62 10.07 26.74
CA SER A 313 -21.96 10.17 28.16
C SER A 313 -22.86 11.36 28.43
N TYR A 314 -23.54 11.35 29.57
CA TYR A 314 -24.42 12.44 29.96
C TYR A 314 -24.08 12.94 31.37
N ALA A 315 -23.72 14.21 31.48
CA ALA A 315 -23.54 14.94 32.73
C ALA A 315 -24.89 15.51 33.17
N ARG A 316 -25.35 15.15 34.37
CA ARG A 316 -26.62 15.59 34.95
C ARG A 316 -26.58 17.10 35.28
N ALA A 317 -27.71 17.65 35.72
CA ALA A 317 -27.81 19.05 36.12
C ALA A 317 -26.85 19.43 37.27
N ASP A 318 -26.48 18.47 38.12
CA ASP A 318 -25.48 18.65 39.19
C ASP A 318 -24.03 18.45 38.70
N GLY A 319 -23.81 18.29 37.39
CA GLY A 319 -22.51 18.05 36.76
C GLY A 319 -22.00 16.62 36.80
N SER A 320 -22.64 15.74 37.58
CA SER A 320 -22.19 14.35 37.73
C SER A 320 -22.55 13.49 36.52
N LEU A 321 -21.65 12.61 36.09
CA LEU A 321 -21.92 11.66 35.01
C LEU A 321 -22.96 10.61 35.41
N MET A 322 -23.85 10.30 34.47
CA MET A 322 -24.81 9.19 34.57
C MET A 322 -24.07 7.85 34.47
N GLU A 323 -23.89 7.15 35.59
CA GLU A 323 -23.09 5.93 35.66
C GLU A 323 -23.83 4.69 35.14
N ASN A 324 -24.96 4.32 35.74
CA ASN A 324 -25.70 3.09 35.42
C ASN A 324 -27.23 3.33 35.41
N GLY A 325 -27.94 2.70 34.47
CA GLY A 325 -29.41 2.64 34.43
C GLY A 325 -30.07 3.53 33.36
N TRP A 326 -31.40 3.62 33.42
CA TRP A 326 -32.22 4.39 32.47
C TRP A 326 -32.26 5.88 32.81
N LEU A 327 -32.15 6.74 31.80
CA LEU A 327 -32.33 8.18 31.91
C LEU A 327 -33.11 8.71 30.70
N GLN A 328 -34.15 9.52 30.96
CA GLN A 328 -34.91 10.19 29.91
C GLN A 328 -34.32 11.57 29.63
N ILE A 329 -33.96 11.82 28.38
CA ILE A 329 -33.34 13.07 27.91
C ILE A 329 -34.12 13.56 26.70
N ASN A 330 -34.73 14.74 26.80
CA ASN A 330 -35.56 15.34 25.75
C ASN A 330 -36.64 14.38 25.21
N GLY A 331 -37.33 13.66 26.11
CA GLY A 331 -38.40 12.70 25.78
C GLY A 331 -37.92 11.32 25.32
N SER A 332 -36.63 11.13 25.06
CA SER A 332 -36.00 9.88 24.61
C SER A 332 -35.35 9.14 25.77
N TRP A 333 -35.50 7.81 25.83
CA TRP A 333 -34.91 6.98 26.89
C TRP A 333 -33.57 6.41 26.44
N TYR A 334 -32.57 6.54 27.32
CA TYR A 334 -31.22 6.01 27.14
C TYR A 334 -30.89 5.10 28.33
N TYR A 335 -30.10 4.06 28.09
CA TYR A 335 -29.55 3.22 29.14
C TYR A 335 -28.04 3.44 29.23
N PHE A 336 -27.52 3.66 30.43
CA PHE A 336 -26.10 3.86 30.69
C PHE A 336 -25.52 2.68 31.45
N LYS A 337 -24.29 2.32 31.13
CA LYS A 337 -23.48 1.36 31.88
C LYS A 337 -22.04 1.88 31.92
N ASP A 338 -21.44 1.91 33.11
CA ASP A 338 -20.07 2.41 33.33
C ASP A 338 -19.83 3.82 32.75
N ASN A 339 -20.80 4.72 32.92
CA ASN A 339 -20.84 6.09 32.38
C ASN A 339 -21.05 6.21 30.86
N LEU A 340 -21.23 5.11 30.14
CA LEU A 340 -21.40 5.08 28.68
C LEU A 340 -22.83 4.71 28.30
N LYS A 341 -23.41 5.49 27.38
CA LYS A 341 -24.69 5.12 26.77
C LYS A 341 -24.51 3.78 26.04
N GLN A 342 -25.48 2.91 26.19
CA GLN A 342 -25.54 1.68 25.42
C GLN A 342 -26.19 1.97 24.07
N VAL A 343 -25.58 1.46 23.00
CA VAL A 343 -26.08 1.62 21.63
C VAL A 343 -26.27 0.24 21.03
N GLY A 344 -27.37 0.06 20.30
CA GLY A 344 -27.65 -1.19 19.61
C GLY A 344 -27.76 -2.43 20.48
N ALA A 345 -27.83 -2.27 21.80
CA ALA A 345 -27.77 -3.36 22.74
C ALA A 345 -29.17 -3.86 23.13
N ILE A 346 -29.24 -5.11 23.55
CA ILE A 346 -30.40 -5.68 24.22
C ILE A 346 -30.18 -5.56 25.72
N ILE A 347 -31.10 -4.90 26.41
CA ILE A 347 -31.12 -4.80 27.86
C ILE A 347 -32.13 -5.83 28.38
N ASP A 348 -31.61 -6.90 28.97
CA ASP A 348 -32.40 -7.92 29.64
C ASP A 348 -32.57 -7.54 31.11
N THR A 349 -33.82 -7.46 31.56
CA THR A 349 -34.19 -7.25 32.96
C THR A 349 -35.02 -8.44 33.42
N ALA A 350 -35.12 -8.66 34.74
CA ALA A 350 -35.78 -9.85 35.29
C ALA A 350 -37.18 -10.16 34.70
N ASN A 351 -37.92 -9.15 34.23
CA ASN A 351 -39.26 -9.29 33.69
C ASN A 351 -39.42 -8.85 32.21
N ASN A 352 -38.46 -8.14 31.62
CA ASN A 352 -38.64 -7.47 30.32
C ASN A 352 -37.33 -7.41 29.51
N LYS A 353 -37.45 -7.49 28.17
CA LYS A 353 -36.35 -7.29 27.23
C LYS A 353 -36.55 -6.03 26.40
N TYR A 354 -35.52 -5.20 26.34
CA TYR A 354 -35.54 -3.92 25.62
C TYR A 354 -34.46 -3.90 24.55
N VAL A 355 -34.83 -3.55 23.31
CA VAL A 355 -33.88 -3.38 22.21
C VAL A 355 -33.60 -1.89 22.03
N LEU A 356 -32.33 -1.48 22.15
CA LEU A 356 -31.88 -0.11 21.89
C LEU A 356 -31.49 0.06 20.42
N ASN A 357 -31.77 1.24 19.84
CA ASN A 357 -31.34 1.51 18.47
C ASN A 357 -29.84 1.85 18.41
N LYS A 358 -29.27 1.94 17.20
CA LYS A 358 -27.86 2.29 16.97
C LYS A 358 -27.45 3.68 17.50
N LYS A 359 -28.42 4.54 17.83
CA LYS A 359 -28.18 5.89 18.41
C LYS A 359 -28.33 5.91 19.94
N GLY A 360 -28.81 4.82 20.54
CA GLY A 360 -29.06 4.67 21.98
C GLY A 360 -30.29 5.43 22.51
N ASN A 361 -31.06 6.11 21.66
CA ASN A 361 -32.06 7.11 22.09
C ASN A 361 -33.51 6.61 22.15
N GLN A 362 -33.80 5.40 21.69
CA GLN A 362 -35.12 4.80 21.74
C GLN A 362 -35.02 3.30 21.98
N TYR A 363 -36.01 2.74 22.67
CA TYR A 363 -36.08 1.31 22.94
C TYR A 363 -37.42 0.69 22.50
N LYS A 364 -37.42 -0.61 22.22
CA LYS A 364 -38.63 -1.44 21.99
C LYS A 364 -38.72 -2.53 23.05
N LEU A 365 -39.88 -2.63 23.73
CA LEU A 365 -40.19 -3.76 24.61
C LEU A 365 -40.54 -4.99 23.77
N VAL A 366 -39.97 -6.15 24.09
CA VAL A 366 -40.17 -7.40 23.38
C VAL A 366 -40.79 -8.44 24.32
N THR A 367 -41.96 -8.95 23.94
CA THR A 367 -42.76 -9.91 24.74
C THR A 367 -42.95 -11.27 24.07
N GLN A 368 -42.55 -11.42 22.81
CA GLN A 368 -42.62 -12.70 22.09
C GLN A 368 -41.56 -13.69 22.59
N SER A 369 -41.76 -14.99 22.38
CA SER A 369 -40.81 -16.05 22.73
C SER A 369 -40.00 -16.60 21.55
N ASN A 370 -40.44 -16.38 20.30
CA ASN A 370 -39.72 -16.79 19.09
C ASN A 370 -40.00 -15.85 17.92
N GLY A 371 -39.04 -15.74 16.98
CA GLY A 371 -39.25 -15.11 15.68
C GLY A 371 -38.45 -13.83 15.42
N TRP A 372 -38.59 -13.30 14.20
CA TRP A 372 -37.93 -12.08 13.75
C TRP A 372 -38.46 -10.84 14.47
N ILE A 373 -37.57 -9.91 14.77
CA ILE A 373 -37.88 -8.61 15.34
C ILE A 373 -37.22 -7.55 14.47
N GLU A 374 -38.04 -6.71 13.84
CA GLU A 374 -37.57 -5.50 13.18
C GLU A 374 -37.68 -4.29 14.12
N PHE A 375 -36.60 -3.52 14.22
CA PHE A 375 -36.58 -2.25 14.92
C PHE A 375 -35.71 -1.25 14.18
N GLN A 376 -36.34 -0.22 13.58
CA GLN A 376 -35.67 0.84 12.81
C GLN A 376 -34.76 0.33 11.67
N GLY A 377 -35.21 -0.69 10.92
CA GLY A 377 -34.47 -1.26 9.79
C GLY A 377 -33.38 -2.28 10.19
N GLU A 378 -33.21 -2.51 11.48
CA GLU A 378 -32.33 -3.53 12.05
C GLU A 378 -33.14 -4.77 12.42
N TRP A 379 -32.60 -5.93 12.11
CA TRP A 379 -33.25 -7.22 12.30
C TRP A 379 -32.55 -8.02 13.39
N TYR A 380 -33.35 -8.66 14.23
CA TYR A 380 -32.91 -9.56 15.29
C TYR A 380 -33.73 -10.83 15.20
N TYR A 381 -33.23 -11.92 15.78
CA TYR A 381 -33.99 -13.15 15.91
C TYR A 381 -34.07 -13.60 17.37
N LEU A 382 -35.27 -13.94 17.80
CA LEU A 382 -35.52 -14.49 19.12
C LEU A 382 -35.74 -16.00 19.02
N ASP A 383 -34.99 -16.75 19.82
CA ASP A 383 -35.01 -18.20 19.89
C ASP A 383 -35.20 -18.64 21.35
N ASN A 384 -36.33 -19.28 21.65
CA ASN A 384 -36.80 -19.68 22.97
C ASN A 384 -36.66 -18.58 24.04
N GLY A 385 -37.07 -17.38 23.67
CA GLY A 385 -37.08 -16.19 24.50
C GLY A 385 -35.72 -15.53 24.63
N LYS A 386 -34.66 -16.03 24.01
CA LYS A 386 -33.32 -15.43 24.03
C LYS A 386 -32.97 -14.89 22.65
N PHE A 387 -32.30 -13.75 22.61
CA PHE A 387 -31.79 -13.24 21.34
C PHE A 387 -30.62 -14.09 20.87
N VAL A 388 -30.59 -14.38 19.58
CA VAL A 388 -29.41 -14.96 18.94
C VAL A 388 -28.37 -13.87 18.85
N VAL A 389 -27.25 -14.05 19.54
CA VAL A 389 -26.14 -13.10 19.58
C VAL A 389 -24.83 -13.84 19.33
N GLY A 390 -23.92 -13.20 18.60
CA GLY A 390 -22.56 -13.71 18.38
C GLY A 390 -22.49 -15.01 17.58
N ASN A 391 -23.55 -15.40 16.88
CA ASN A 391 -23.68 -16.73 16.28
C ASN A 391 -24.49 -16.69 14.96
N SER A 392 -24.45 -17.77 14.19
CA SER A 392 -25.32 -18.02 13.04
C SER A 392 -26.50 -18.92 13.40
N LYS A 393 -27.63 -18.78 12.71
CA LYS A 393 -28.80 -19.65 12.85
C LYS A 393 -29.42 -19.97 11.50
N ILE A 394 -29.84 -21.21 11.33
CA ILE A 394 -30.63 -21.65 10.18
C ILE A 394 -32.10 -21.33 10.46
N ILE A 395 -32.72 -20.57 9.57
CA ILE A 395 -34.11 -20.13 9.65
C ILE A 395 -34.71 -20.31 8.24
N ASN A 396 -35.72 -21.18 8.11
CA ASN A 396 -36.34 -21.52 6.83
C ASN A 396 -35.31 -21.92 5.75
N ASP A 397 -34.42 -22.87 6.09
CA ASP A 397 -33.34 -23.40 5.24
C ASP A 397 -32.26 -22.39 4.79
N GLN A 398 -32.32 -21.16 5.31
CA GLN A 398 -31.33 -20.12 5.05
C GLN A 398 -30.50 -19.84 6.32
N THR A 399 -29.20 -19.62 6.16
CA THR A 399 -28.30 -19.31 7.27
C THR A 399 -28.17 -17.80 7.41
N TYR A 400 -28.43 -17.29 8.62
CA TYR A 400 -28.32 -15.88 8.99
C TYR A 400 -27.30 -15.72 10.12
N GLY A 401 -26.51 -14.65 10.08
CA GLY A 401 -25.53 -14.31 11.13
C GLY A 401 -26.04 -13.20 12.02
N PHE A 402 -25.71 -13.25 13.31
CA PHE A 402 -26.05 -12.21 14.29
C PHE A 402 -24.80 -11.79 15.06
N ASP A 403 -24.52 -10.49 15.10
CA ASP A 403 -23.36 -9.97 15.82
C ASP A 403 -23.52 -10.06 17.35
N TYR A 404 -22.51 -9.62 18.10
CA TYR A 404 -22.52 -9.72 19.57
C TYR A 404 -23.64 -8.89 20.25
N ASN A 405 -24.24 -7.94 19.53
CA ASN A 405 -25.40 -7.17 19.99
C ASN A 405 -26.73 -7.77 19.50
N GLY A 406 -26.68 -8.81 18.67
CA GLY A 406 -27.84 -9.49 18.09
C GLY A 406 -28.32 -8.93 16.75
N PHE A 407 -27.56 -8.00 16.15
CA PHE A 407 -27.91 -7.47 14.83
C PHE A 407 -27.67 -8.50 13.74
N MET A 408 -28.66 -8.70 12.88
CA MET A 408 -28.51 -9.52 11.69
C MET A 408 -27.46 -8.91 10.76
N VAL A 409 -26.44 -9.70 10.46
CA VAL A 409 -25.30 -9.34 9.61
C VAL A 409 -25.73 -9.33 8.14
N LYS A 410 -25.32 -8.29 7.40
CA LYS A 410 -25.62 -8.09 5.97
C LYS A 410 -24.42 -7.52 5.24
N ASN A 411 -24.25 -7.87 3.97
CA ASN A 411 -23.20 -7.40 3.07
C ASN A 411 -21.77 -7.50 3.64
N THR A 412 -21.48 -8.54 4.42
CA THR A 412 -20.16 -8.70 5.04
C THR A 412 -19.90 -10.15 5.45
N GLU A 413 -18.64 -10.46 5.67
CA GLU A 413 -18.17 -11.75 6.18
C GLU A 413 -18.33 -11.81 7.72
N TYR A 414 -18.86 -12.91 8.24
CA TYR A 414 -18.99 -13.18 9.68
C TYR A 414 -19.08 -14.69 9.93
N LEU A 415 -18.34 -15.21 10.92
CA LEU A 415 -18.29 -16.63 11.30
C LEU A 415 -18.07 -17.61 10.12
N ALA A 416 -17.16 -17.25 9.21
CA ALA A 416 -16.81 -17.98 7.98
C ALA A 416 -17.82 -17.96 6.83
N TYR A 417 -18.94 -17.26 6.99
CA TYR A 417 -19.93 -17.02 5.94
C TYR A 417 -19.78 -15.61 5.38
N TYR A 418 -20.24 -15.38 4.16
CA TYR A 418 -20.56 -14.05 3.68
C TYR A 418 -22.07 -13.90 3.56
N PHE A 419 -22.62 -12.92 4.26
CA PHE A 419 -24.04 -12.62 4.26
C PHE A 419 -24.35 -11.55 3.21
N ASN A 420 -25.31 -11.84 2.32
CA ASN A 420 -25.72 -10.93 1.27
C ASN A 420 -26.57 -9.75 1.81
N LYS A 421 -27.15 -8.95 0.92
CA LYS A 421 -27.99 -7.80 1.27
C LYS A 421 -29.25 -8.17 2.07
N ASP A 422 -29.71 -9.41 1.93
CA ASP A 422 -30.89 -9.96 2.61
C ASP A 422 -30.49 -10.70 3.90
N GLY A 423 -29.20 -10.72 4.24
CA GLY A 423 -28.65 -11.36 5.44
C GLY A 423 -28.45 -12.87 5.31
N GLN A 424 -28.61 -13.43 4.11
CA GLN A 424 -28.48 -14.86 3.85
C GLN A 424 -27.04 -15.19 3.47
N ALA A 425 -26.49 -16.27 4.01
CA ALA A 425 -25.18 -16.77 3.62
C ALA A 425 -25.18 -17.21 2.15
N ILE A 426 -24.21 -16.74 1.37
CA ILE A 426 -24.00 -17.20 -0.01
C ILE A 426 -23.42 -18.62 -0.01
N LYS A 427 -23.79 -19.42 -1.02
CA LYS A 427 -23.39 -20.83 -1.17
C LYS A 427 -22.96 -21.11 -2.60
N ASN A 428 -21.96 -21.98 -2.77
CA ASN A 428 -21.39 -22.36 -4.07
C ASN A 428 -20.98 -21.18 -4.96
N GLN A 429 -20.42 -20.12 -4.36
CA GLN A 429 -20.22 -18.85 -5.03
C GLN A 429 -18.81 -18.28 -4.80
N TRP A 430 -18.23 -17.73 -5.87
CA TRP A 430 -17.03 -16.89 -5.81
C TRP A 430 -17.38 -15.48 -5.36
N LEU A 431 -16.56 -14.92 -4.46
CA LEU A 431 -16.69 -13.56 -3.99
C LEU A 431 -15.33 -12.85 -4.04
N GLU A 432 -15.31 -11.72 -4.74
CA GLU A 432 -14.20 -10.78 -4.70
C GLU A 432 -14.33 -9.93 -3.43
N VAL A 433 -13.53 -10.25 -2.40
CA VAL A 433 -13.60 -9.56 -1.10
C VAL A 433 -12.86 -8.22 -1.12
N ARG A 434 -11.88 -8.08 -2.01
CA ARG A 434 -11.10 -6.88 -2.33
C ARG A 434 -10.58 -6.99 -3.77
N PRO A 435 -10.18 -5.90 -4.44
CA PRO A 435 -9.69 -5.96 -5.81
C PRO A 435 -8.64 -7.07 -6.01
N LYS A 436 -8.93 -8.03 -6.90
CA LYS A 436 -8.11 -9.21 -7.21
C LYS A 436 -7.93 -10.23 -6.08
N VAL A 437 -8.71 -10.14 -5.00
CA VAL A 437 -8.67 -11.07 -3.86
C VAL A 437 -9.99 -11.84 -3.81
N TRP A 438 -9.92 -13.13 -4.09
CA TRP A 438 -11.09 -13.98 -4.25
C TRP A 438 -11.16 -15.05 -3.17
N LYS A 439 -12.37 -15.28 -2.66
CA LYS A 439 -12.73 -16.44 -1.82
C LYS A 439 -13.83 -17.25 -2.50
N TYR A 440 -13.93 -18.52 -2.17
CA TYR A 440 -15.02 -19.39 -2.61
C TYR A 440 -15.76 -19.95 -1.41
N TYR A 441 -17.09 -19.79 -1.41
CA TYR A 441 -17.99 -20.31 -0.38
C TYR A 441 -18.64 -21.60 -0.89
N ASP A 442 -18.50 -22.67 -0.11
CA ASP A 442 -18.93 -24.01 -0.50
C ASP A 442 -20.46 -24.22 -0.41
N GLU A 443 -20.90 -25.47 -0.51
CA GLU A 443 -22.32 -25.86 -0.44
C GLU A 443 -22.97 -25.57 0.92
N ASN A 444 -22.17 -25.50 1.99
CA ASN A 444 -22.61 -25.12 3.32
C ASN A 444 -22.56 -23.60 3.51
N GLY A 445 -21.93 -22.87 2.58
CA GLY A 445 -21.73 -21.43 2.64
C GLY A 445 -20.51 -21.02 3.45
N ILE A 446 -19.60 -21.95 3.72
CA ILE A 446 -18.36 -21.70 4.45
C ILE A 446 -17.25 -21.47 3.43
N TYR A 447 -16.39 -20.47 3.65
CA TYR A 447 -15.27 -20.27 2.73
C TYR A 447 -14.26 -21.42 2.82
N VAL A 448 -13.79 -21.88 1.66
CA VAL A 448 -12.80 -22.95 1.56
C VAL A 448 -11.44 -22.44 2.05
N THR A 449 -10.74 -23.23 2.86
CA THR A 449 -9.38 -22.91 3.34
C THR A 449 -8.44 -24.09 3.19
N ASN A 450 -7.14 -23.82 3.27
CA ASN A 450 -6.09 -24.82 3.51
C ASN A 450 -6.10 -26.01 2.55
N GLY A 451 -6.05 -25.76 1.24
CA GLY A 451 -5.78 -26.84 0.30
C GLY A 451 -6.41 -26.70 -1.07
N TRP A 452 -6.32 -27.81 -1.80
CA TRP A 452 -6.84 -27.95 -3.15
C TRP A 452 -8.35 -28.14 -3.18
N LYS A 453 -9.04 -27.42 -4.07
CA LYS A 453 -10.45 -27.64 -4.38
C LYS A 453 -10.67 -27.58 -5.88
N THR A 454 -11.40 -28.55 -6.40
CA THR A 454 -11.90 -28.54 -7.77
C THR A 454 -13.25 -27.84 -7.79
N ILE A 455 -13.36 -26.79 -8.60
CA ILE A 455 -14.59 -26.00 -8.77
C ILE A 455 -14.89 -25.96 -10.27
N GLY A 456 -15.98 -26.61 -10.68
CA GLY A 456 -16.23 -26.91 -12.08
C GLY A 456 -15.11 -27.81 -12.66
N ASN A 457 -14.49 -27.37 -13.75
CA ASN A 457 -13.43 -28.12 -14.45
C ASN A 457 -12.00 -27.64 -14.09
N ALA A 458 -11.86 -26.71 -13.15
CA ALA A 458 -10.57 -26.13 -12.78
C ALA A 458 -10.21 -26.44 -11.32
N LYS A 459 -8.90 -26.55 -11.05
CA LYS A 459 -8.35 -26.81 -9.72
C LYS A 459 -7.76 -25.52 -9.14
N TYR A 460 -8.08 -25.22 -7.90
CA TYR A 460 -7.67 -24.01 -7.18
C TYR A 460 -7.03 -24.40 -5.85
N TYR A 461 -6.14 -23.54 -5.33
CA TYR A 461 -5.55 -23.71 -4.01
C TYR A 461 -5.92 -22.55 -3.10
N PHE A 462 -6.43 -22.84 -1.91
CA PHE A 462 -6.87 -21.85 -0.93
C PHE A 462 -5.92 -21.82 0.27
N GLY A 463 -5.50 -20.61 0.66
CA GLY A 463 -4.70 -20.39 1.87
C GLY A 463 -5.50 -20.56 3.16
N SER A 464 -4.85 -20.38 4.30
CA SER A 464 -5.48 -20.48 5.63
C SER A 464 -6.54 -19.41 5.91
N ASN A 465 -6.44 -18.27 5.23
CA ASN A 465 -7.42 -17.18 5.27
C ASN A 465 -8.54 -17.33 4.22
N GLY A 466 -8.54 -18.44 3.47
CA GLY A 466 -9.53 -18.75 2.44
C GLY A 466 -9.37 -17.98 1.12
N ILE A 467 -8.24 -17.29 0.93
CA ILE A 467 -7.93 -16.61 -0.32
C ILE A 467 -7.39 -17.62 -1.33
N ALA A 468 -7.94 -17.61 -2.54
CA ALA A 468 -7.43 -18.38 -3.66
C ALA A 468 -6.06 -17.85 -4.12
N LYS A 469 -5.09 -18.75 -4.31
CA LYS A 469 -3.78 -18.41 -4.87
C LYS A 469 -3.92 -18.02 -6.35
N THR A 470 -3.33 -16.89 -6.73
CA THR A 470 -3.32 -16.36 -8.10
C THR A 470 -1.91 -16.12 -8.64
N SER A 471 -0.88 -16.37 -7.83
CA SER A 471 0.52 -16.27 -8.19
C SER A 471 1.19 -17.64 -8.06
N ASP A 472 2.22 -17.85 -8.88
CA ASP A 472 2.99 -19.09 -8.86
C ASP A 472 3.66 -19.27 -7.50
N THR A 473 3.62 -20.48 -6.95
CA THR A 473 4.16 -20.76 -5.62
C THR A 473 4.52 -22.23 -5.47
N ILE A 474 5.18 -22.60 -4.37
CA ILE A 474 5.42 -24.00 -4.04
C ILE A 474 4.27 -24.51 -3.17
N ILE A 475 3.62 -25.56 -3.63
CA ILE A 475 2.59 -26.30 -2.87
C ILE A 475 3.03 -27.76 -2.87
N ASP A 476 3.07 -28.37 -1.69
CA ASP A 476 3.44 -29.78 -1.51
C ASP A 476 4.80 -30.17 -2.18
N GLY A 477 5.76 -29.23 -2.22
CA GLY A 477 7.07 -29.44 -2.83
C GLY A 477 7.10 -29.33 -4.36
N GLU A 478 6.02 -28.83 -4.97
CA GLU A 478 5.91 -28.64 -6.41
C GLU A 478 5.64 -27.16 -6.74
N ILE A 479 6.34 -26.64 -7.75
CA ILE A 479 6.04 -25.34 -8.35
C ILE A 479 4.69 -25.48 -9.06
N CYS A 480 3.70 -24.80 -8.52
CA CYS A 480 2.34 -24.73 -9.02
C CYS A 480 2.11 -23.35 -9.63
N ARG A 481 1.64 -23.32 -10.88
CA ARG A 481 1.38 -22.08 -11.61
C ARG A 481 -0.09 -21.76 -11.65
N PHE A 482 -0.43 -20.48 -11.53
CA PHE A 482 -1.82 -20.05 -11.49
C PHE A 482 -2.12 -19.01 -12.57
N SER A 483 -3.33 -19.07 -13.12
CA SER A 483 -3.87 -18.03 -13.98
C SER A 483 -4.19 -16.78 -13.17
N SER A 484 -4.47 -15.68 -13.85
CA SER A 484 -5.03 -14.47 -13.20
C SER A 484 -6.38 -14.72 -12.50
N SER A 485 -7.10 -15.79 -12.87
CA SER A 485 -8.32 -16.25 -12.18
C SER A 485 -8.05 -17.23 -11.03
N GLY A 486 -6.79 -17.57 -10.76
CA GLY A 486 -6.38 -18.51 -9.70
C GLY A 486 -6.52 -19.99 -10.06
N ALA A 487 -6.85 -20.31 -11.30
CA ALA A 487 -6.90 -21.70 -11.77
C ALA A 487 -5.48 -22.23 -11.98
N LEU A 488 -5.21 -23.46 -11.54
CA LEU A 488 -3.95 -24.15 -11.80
C LEU A 488 -3.72 -24.27 -13.32
N ILE A 489 -2.57 -23.80 -13.79
CA ILE A 489 -2.12 -23.90 -15.18
C ILE A 489 -0.95 -24.88 -15.24
N GLY A 490 -0.96 -25.76 -16.25
CA GLY A 490 0.14 -26.68 -16.49
C GLY A 490 0.18 -27.80 -15.45
N THR A 491 1.29 -28.53 -15.44
CA THR A 491 1.50 -29.64 -14.49
C THR A 491 2.42 -29.16 -13.37
N PRO A 492 2.02 -29.28 -12.09
CA PRO A 492 2.92 -29.05 -10.96
C PRO A 492 4.26 -29.75 -11.16
N THR A 493 5.35 -29.03 -10.93
CA THR A 493 6.70 -29.54 -11.19
C THR A 493 7.49 -29.58 -9.89
N LYS A 494 8.03 -30.75 -9.53
CA LYS A 494 8.83 -30.92 -8.31
C LYS A 494 9.98 -29.91 -8.24
N VAL A 495 10.02 -29.14 -7.16
CA VAL A 495 11.02 -28.08 -6.98
C VAL A 495 12.41 -28.67 -6.72
N LYS A 496 13.43 -28.08 -7.31
CA LYS A 496 14.85 -28.34 -7.02
C LYS A 496 15.48 -27.10 -6.40
N ASN A 497 16.44 -27.28 -5.50
CA ASN A 497 17.22 -26.15 -4.99
C ASN A 497 18.02 -25.52 -6.15
N GLY A 498 18.03 -24.19 -6.23
CA GLY A 498 18.62 -23.42 -7.33
C GLY A 498 17.64 -23.09 -8.46
N TRP A 499 18.14 -23.02 -9.69
CA TRP A 499 17.38 -22.64 -10.88
C TRP A 499 16.40 -23.74 -11.34
N ASN A 500 15.15 -23.35 -11.62
CA ASN A 500 14.09 -24.20 -12.14
C ASN A 500 13.47 -23.56 -13.38
N LEU A 501 13.41 -24.28 -14.50
CA LEU A 501 12.69 -23.86 -15.71
C LEU A 501 11.37 -24.61 -15.80
N VAL A 502 10.24 -23.90 -15.72
CA VAL A 502 8.89 -24.49 -15.74
C VAL A 502 8.01 -23.74 -16.75
N ASP A 503 7.54 -24.46 -17.77
CA ASP A 503 6.90 -23.97 -19.00
C ASP A 503 7.36 -22.58 -19.45
N GLY A 504 8.67 -22.45 -19.70
CA GLY A 504 9.29 -21.25 -20.27
C GLY A 504 9.65 -20.14 -19.29
N TYR A 505 9.32 -20.27 -18.00
CA TYR A 505 9.69 -19.29 -16.97
C TYR A 505 10.78 -19.84 -16.05
N TRP A 506 11.74 -18.96 -15.72
CA TRP A 506 12.78 -19.26 -14.76
C TRP A 506 12.36 -18.84 -13.36
N TYR A 507 12.54 -19.77 -12.43
CA TYR A 507 12.34 -19.61 -11.00
C TYR A 507 13.66 -19.92 -10.30
N TYR A 508 13.89 -19.30 -9.15
CA TYR A 508 14.99 -19.68 -8.27
C TYR A 508 14.41 -20.09 -6.92
N SER A 509 14.81 -21.26 -6.43
CA SER A 509 14.43 -21.72 -5.10
C SER A 509 15.65 -21.86 -4.21
N ASN A 510 15.51 -21.47 -2.94
CA ASN A 510 16.52 -21.69 -1.91
C ASN A 510 15.88 -22.44 -0.74
N ASN A 511 16.34 -23.66 -0.47
CA ASN A 511 15.84 -24.55 0.58
C ASN A 511 14.31 -24.75 0.54
N GLY A 512 13.73 -24.87 -0.66
CA GLY A 512 12.30 -25.13 -0.84
C GLY A 512 11.40 -23.88 -0.82
N THR A 513 11.98 -22.68 -0.85
CA THR A 513 11.26 -21.41 -0.96
C THR A 513 11.62 -20.71 -2.26
N LEU A 514 10.64 -20.15 -3.00
CA LEU A 514 10.91 -19.37 -4.21
C LEU A 514 11.34 -17.94 -3.87
N TYR A 515 12.18 -17.37 -4.72
CA TYR A 515 12.35 -15.93 -4.79
C TYR A 515 11.14 -15.33 -5.49
N GLU A 516 10.23 -14.72 -4.72
CA GLU A 516 8.93 -14.26 -5.23
C GLU A 516 8.96 -12.83 -5.76
N TYR A 517 9.56 -11.90 -5.03
CA TYR A 517 9.60 -10.48 -5.40
C TYR A 517 10.94 -9.84 -5.01
N GLY A 518 11.52 -9.05 -5.91
CA GLY A 518 12.68 -8.20 -5.63
C GLY A 518 13.98 -8.61 -6.34
N LEU A 519 15.05 -7.87 -6.05
CA LEU A 519 16.41 -8.14 -6.53
C LEU A 519 17.12 -9.13 -5.61
N TYR A 520 17.72 -10.16 -6.19
CA TYR A 520 18.53 -11.15 -5.48
C TYR A 520 19.86 -11.32 -6.18
N THR A 521 20.94 -11.39 -5.39
CA THR A 521 22.26 -11.76 -5.90
C THR A 521 22.40 -13.28 -5.89
N ILE A 522 22.63 -13.88 -7.06
CA ILE A 522 22.84 -15.30 -7.27
C ILE A 522 24.13 -15.42 -8.09
N ASP A 523 25.12 -16.16 -7.58
CA ASP A 523 26.41 -16.38 -8.24
C ASP A 523 27.08 -15.08 -8.77
N SER A 524 27.09 -14.04 -7.93
CA SER A 524 27.64 -12.70 -8.20
C SER A 524 26.86 -11.84 -9.22
N ASN A 525 25.75 -12.33 -9.78
CA ASN A 525 24.86 -11.56 -10.64
C ASN A 525 23.57 -11.22 -9.91
N GLU A 526 22.99 -10.06 -10.20
CA GLU A 526 21.66 -9.69 -9.68
C GLU A 526 20.57 -10.05 -10.67
N TYR A 527 19.46 -10.56 -10.14
CA TYR A 527 18.27 -10.94 -10.88
C TYR A 527 17.04 -10.40 -10.19
N TYR A 528 16.04 -9.96 -10.96
CA TYR A 528 14.77 -9.50 -10.41
C TYR A 528 13.69 -10.56 -10.59
N PHE A 529 12.98 -10.85 -9.51
CA PHE A 529 11.82 -11.74 -9.51
C PHE A 529 10.54 -10.94 -9.28
N GLN A 530 9.47 -11.34 -9.97
CA GLN A 530 8.11 -10.85 -9.75
C GLN A 530 7.15 -12.02 -9.89
N ASP A 531 6.29 -12.21 -8.88
CA ASP A 531 5.35 -13.34 -8.79
C ASP A 531 6.04 -14.70 -8.96
N GLY A 532 7.26 -14.83 -8.40
CA GLY A 532 8.09 -16.04 -8.50
C GLY A 532 8.92 -16.15 -9.79
N ARG A 533 8.66 -15.31 -10.80
CA ARG A 533 9.28 -15.42 -12.13
C ARG A 533 10.42 -14.43 -12.28
N MET A 534 11.55 -14.91 -12.80
CA MET A 534 12.68 -14.05 -13.18
C MET A 534 12.30 -13.17 -14.38
N LYS A 535 12.55 -11.86 -14.29
CA LYS A 535 12.42 -10.94 -15.42
C LYS A 535 13.60 -11.05 -16.37
N MET A 536 13.32 -10.98 -17.67
CA MET A 536 14.30 -11.15 -18.74
C MET A 536 13.95 -10.26 -19.93
N GLY A 537 14.96 -9.61 -20.51
CA GLY A 537 14.86 -8.84 -21.74
C GLY A 537 14.06 -7.53 -21.67
N ASP A 538 13.71 -7.05 -20.48
CA ASP A 538 12.75 -5.96 -20.28
C ASP A 538 13.20 -4.96 -19.20
N ILE A 539 12.61 -3.77 -19.23
CA ILE A 539 12.79 -2.74 -18.19
C ILE A 539 11.92 -3.09 -16.98
N ILE A 540 12.53 -3.04 -15.81
CA ILE A 540 11.90 -3.25 -14.52
C ILE A 540 11.72 -1.88 -13.86
N TYR A 541 10.46 -1.50 -13.65
CA TYR A 541 10.06 -0.26 -13.00
C TYR A 541 9.88 -0.50 -11.51
N ILE A 542 10.80 -0.02 -10.68
CA ILE A 542 10.73 -0.15 -9.22
C ILE A 542 10.04 1.07 -8.59
N SER A 543 10.34 2.26 -9.10
CA SER A 543 9.72 3.53 -8.71
C SER A 543 9.88 4.55 -9.85
N ASP A 544 9.31 5.75 -9.68
CA ASP A 544 9.45 6.86 -10.64
C ASP A 544 10.91 7.24 -10.96
N SER A 545 11.88 6.84 -10.13
CA SER A 545 13.30 7.20 -10.29
C SER A 545 14.26 6.00 -10.37
N VAL A 546 13.75 4.77 -10.18
CA VAL A 546 14.58 3.55 -10.14
C VAL A 546 14.07 2.55 -11.17
N HIS A 547 14.90 2.37 -12.19
CA HIS A 547 14.59 1.52 -13.33
C HIS A 547 15.80 0.65 -13.64
N TYR A 548 15.58 -0.65 -13.79
CA TYR A 548 16.63 -1.60 -14.17
C TYR A 548 16.34 -2.18 -15.55
N TYR A 549 17.37 -2.63 -16.26
CA TYR A 549 17.17 -3.49 -17.43
C TYR A 549 17.64 -4.89 -17.10
N ALA A 550 16.72 -5.86 -17.11
CA ALA A 550 17.06 -7.27 -17.09
C ALA A 550 17.45 -7.70 -18.50
N THR A 551 18.67 -8.20 -18.66
CA THR A 551 19.13 -8.64 -19.98
C THR A 551 18.41 -9.93 -20.42
N LYS A 552 18.71 -10.43 -21.63
CA LYS A 552 18.08 -11.65 -22.16
C LYS A 552 18.40 -12.91 -21.35
N ASP A 553 19.42 -12.89 -20.49
CA ASP A 553 19.72 -13.97 -19.54
C ASP A 553 19.14 -13.73 -18.13
N GLY A 554 18.46 -12.59 -17.93
CA GLY A 554 17.84 -12.16 -16.68
C GLY A 554 18.73 -11.33 -15.75
N SER A 555 20.05 -11.30 -15.99
CA SER A 555 20.96 -10.50 -15.17
C SER A 555 20.68 -9.00 -15.32
N ILE A 556 20.79 -8.26 -14.22
CA ILE A 556 20.68 -6.79 -14.24
C ILE A 556 21.92 -6.18 -14.88
N ALA A 557 21.73 -5.33 -15.90
CA ALA A 557 22.83 -4.62 -16.54
C ALA A 557 23.47 -3.60 -15.60
N LYS A 558 24.81 -3.50 -15.60
CA LYS A 558 25.58 -2.49 -14.85
C LYS A 558 26.76 -1.99 -15.67
N ASN A 559 27.04 -0.68 -15.59
CA ASN A 559 28.15 0.00 -16.27
C ASN A 559 28.25 -0.27 -17.78
N ARG A 560 27.12 -0.38 -18.48
CA ARG A 560 27.10 -0.72 -19.92
C ARG A 560 25.87 -0.21 -20.64
N TRP A 561 26.02 -0.07 -21.96
CA TRP A 561 24.87 0.02 -22.85
C TRP A 561 24.12 -1.32 -22.87
N CYS A 562 22.79 -1.27 -22.89
CA CYS A 562 21.89 -2.41 -22.80
C CYS A 562 20.55 -2.10 -23.51
N GLY A 563 19.61 -3.04 -23.45
CA GLY A 563 18.35 -2.92 -24.19
C GLY A 563 18.44 -3.37 -25.65
N PRO A 564 17.29 -3.40 -26.36
CA PRO A 564 17.25 -3.56 -27.80
C PRO A 564 18.19 -2.54 -28.47
N GLN A 565 19.02 -3.00 -29.41
CA GLN A 565 19.99 -2.17 -30.13
C GLN A 565 20.97 -1.36 -29.26
N SER A 566 21.16 -1.74 -27.98
CA SER A 566 22.03 -1.01 -27.03
C SER A 566 21.61 0.44 -26.78
N GLN A 567 20.30 0.70 -26.75
CA GLN A 567 19.76 2.05 -26.66
C GLN A 567 19.66 2.63 -25.24
N TYR A 568 19.80 1.82 -24.19
CA TYR A 568 19.75 2.24 -22.78
C TYR A 568 21.14 2.19 -22.16
N TYR A 569 21.41 3.02 -21.15
CA TYR A 569 22.66 2.92 -20.39
C TYR A 569 22.39 2.64 -18.91
N ALA A 570 22.91 1.52 -18.42
CA ALA A 570 22.82 1.15 -17.02
C ALA A 570 24.06 1.63 -16.25
N GLN A 571 23.83 2.32 -15.14
CA GLN A 571 24.86 2.87 -14.25
C GLN A 571 25.53 1.78 -13.39
N SER A 572 26.45 2.17 -12.51
CA SER A 572 27.18 1.26 -11.62
C SER A 572 26.29 0.55 -10.59
N ASP A 573 25.21 1.20 -10.17
CA ASP A 573 24.15 0.64 -9.33
C ASP A 573 23.10 -0.15 -10.15
N GLY A 574 23.21 -0.14 -11.47
CA GLY A 574 22.28 -0.76 -12.42
C GLY A 574 21.13 0.13 -12.86
N ASN A 575 20.93 1.28 -12.21
CA ASN A 575 19.83 2.17 -12.57
C ASN A 575 20.04 2.71 -13.99
N LEU A 576 18.95 2.85 -14.76
CA LEU A 576 18.99 3.40 -16.10
C LEU A 576 19.24 4.91 -16.02
N LYS A 577 20.30 5.36 -16.68
CA LYS A 577 20.68 6.76 -16.73
C LYS A 577 19.73 7.54 -17.64
N THR A 578 19.41 8.77 -17.25
CA THR A 578 18.77 9.78 -18.10
C THR A 578 19.66 11.02 -18.23
N GLY A 579 19.39 11.85 -19.22
CA GLY A 579 20.15 13.06 -19.53
C GLY A 579 21.50 12.79 -20.22
N LEU A 580 22.43 13.75 -20.13
CA LEU A 580 23.71 13.68 -20.81
C LEU A 580 24.64 12.62 -20.19
N ILE A 581 25.27 11.81 -21.04
CA ILE A 581 26.32 10.86 -20.70
C ILE A 581 27.51 11.00 -21.64
N THR A 582 28.73 10.82 -21.11
CA THR A 582 29.94 10.65 -21.92
C THR A 582 30.38 9.19 -21.86
N SER A 583 30.50 8.54 -23.02
CA SER A 583 30.96 7.15 -23.16
C SER A 583 32.01 7.08 -24.26
N SER A 584 33.18 6.52 -23.94
CA SER A 584 34.31 6.40 -24.90
C SER A 584 34.67 7.72 -25.61
N GLY A 585 34.64 8.84 -24.87
CA GLY A 585 34.96 10.17 -25.39
C GLY A 585 33.85 10.83 -26.24
N LYS A 586 32.70 10.17 -26.42
CA LYS A 586 31.55 10.70 -27.16
C LYS A 586 30.40 11.02 -26.20
N GLN A 587 29.65 12.07 -26.49
CA GLN A 587 28.49 12.46 -25.70
C GLN A 587 27.19 11.93 -26.32
N TYR A 588 26.27 11.47 -25.48
CA TYR A 588 24.94 11.02 -25.84
C TYR A 588 23.94 11.63 -24.85
N TYR A 589 22.71 11.91 -25.31
CA TYR A 589 21.63 12.35 -24.43
C TYR A 589 20.56 11.28 -24.35
N ILE A 590 20.23 10.84 -23.14
CA ILE A 590 19.23 9.80 -22.87
C ILE A 590 17.91 10.45 -22.48
N ASP A 591 16.86 10.17 -23.25
CA ASP A 591 15.53 10.73 -23.02
C ASP A 591 14.92 10.19 -21.71
N PRO A 592 14.45 11.07 -20.80
CA PRO A 592 13.91 10.63 -19.52
C PRO A 592 12.61 9.80 -19.57
N ASN A 593 11.86 9.83 -20.68
CA ASN A 593 10.59 9.12 -20.79
C ASN A 593 10.76 7.72 -21.37
N SER A 594 11.63 7.58 -22.37
CA SER A 594 11.87 6.32 -23.09
C SER A 594 13.11 5.58 -22.60
N PHE A 595 13.98 6.24 -21.82
CA PHE A 595 15.31 5.78 -21.41
C PHE A 595 16.29 5.52 -22.57
N ALA A 596 15.86 5.75 -23.81
CA ALA A 596 16.68 5.56 -25.00
C ALA A 596 17.50 6.81 -25.28
N TYR A 597 18.71 6.63 -25.81
CA TYR A 597 19.47 7.76 -26.36
C TYR A 597 18.81 8.30 -27.64
N ILE A 598 18.84 9.61 -27.82
CA ILE A 598 18.31 10.24 -29.03
C ILE A 598 19.25 10.02 -30.23
N LYS A 599 18.68 9.78 -31.41
CA LYS A 599 19.42 9.49 -32.64
C LYS A 599 18.75 10.18 -33.82
N ASP A 600 19.55 10.86 -34.66
CA ASP A 600 19.09 11.63 -35.82
C ASP A 600 17.99 12.66 -35.48
N THR A 601 18.08 13.25 -34.29
CA THR A 601 17.06 14.14 -33.75
C THR A 601 17.63 15.02 -32.62
N SER A 602 16.79 15.79 -31.96
CA SER A 602 17.14 16.60 -30.80
C SER A 602 16.22 16.36 -29.60
N ALA A 603 16.68 16.74 -28.42
CA ALA A 603 15.88 16.77 -27.20
C ALA A 603 16.06 18.08 -26.46
N LEU A 604 14.94 18.61 -25.95
CA LEU A 604 14.93 19.76 -25.05
C LEU A 604 14.92 19.27 -23.60
N ASP A 605 15.96 19.64 -22.85
CA ASP A 605 15.97 19.53 -21.40
C ASP A 605 15.49 20.87 -20.81
N SER A 606 14.22 20.90 -20.38
CA SER A 606 13.60 22.10 -19.82
C SER A 606 14.14 22.47 -18.43
N LYS A 607 14.77 21.53 -17.70
CA LYS A 607 15.40 21.82 -16.40
C LYS A 607 16.72 22.55 -16.60
N GLU A 608 17.53 22.07 -17.55
CA GLU A 608 18.81 22.67 -17.89
C GLU A 608 18.68 23.87 -18.85
N ASN A 609 17.50 24.07 -19.47
CA ASN A 609 17.26 25.01 -20.57
C ASN A 609 18.28 24.83 -21.72
N LYS A 610 18.49 23.56 -22.11
CA LYS A 610 19.41 23.18 -23.18
C LYS A 610 18.72 22.29 -24.20
N VAL A 611 19.11 22.44 -25.46
CA VAL A 611 18.75 21.50 -26.54
C VAL A 611 19.99 20.72 -26.94
N PHE A 612 19.87 19.40 -26.98
CA PHE A 612 20.92 18.48 -27.42
C PHE A 612 20.57 17.97 -28.81
N ILE A 613 21.47 18.14 -29.78
CA ILE A 613 21.27 17.68 -31.16
C ILE A 613 22.20 16.50 -31.42
N ALA A 614 21.63 15.37 -31.85
CA ALA A 614 22.34 14.13 -32.09
C ALA A 614 22.41 13.78 -33.58
N ASP A 615 23.54 13.23 -34.00
CA ASP A 615 23.72 12.72 -35.35
C ASP A 615 23.04 11.34 -35.55
N LYS A 616 23.18 10.77 -36.76
CA LYS A 616 22.67 9.44 -37.12
C LYS A 616 23.25 8.29 -36.29
N SER A 617 24.30 8.51 -35.51
CA SER A 617 24.85 7.52 -34.58
C SER A 617 24.41 7.76 -33.12
N GLY A 618 23.75 8.88 -32.85
CA GLY A 618 23.32 9.33 -31.52
C GLY A 618 24.31 10.22 -30.79
N VAL A 619 25.44 10.53 -31.42
CA VAL A 619 26.48 11.36 -30.82
C VAL A 619 26.00 12.81 -30.87
N ILE A 620 26.10 13.50 -29.74
CA ILE A 620 25.75 14.91 -29.64
C ILE A 620 26.73 15.73 -30.48
N SER A 621 26.23 16.31 -31.56
CA SER A 621 26.97 17.14 -32.51
C SER A 621 26.92 18.62 -32.12
N GLN A 622 25.88 19.04 -31.38
CA GLN A 622 25.70 20.41 -30.94
C GLN A 622 24.85 20.47 -29.66
N ILE A 623 25.18 21.41 -28.78
CA ILE A 623 24.37 21.78 -27.62
C ILE A 623 24.02 23.26 -27.73
N LEU A 624 22.73 23.58 -27.70
CA LEU A 624 22.24 24.96 -27.64
C LEU A 624 21.90 25.30 -26.19
N ASP A 625 22.50 26.36 -25.64
CA ASP A 625 22.24 26.84 -24.28
C ASP A 625 21.46 28.16 -24.32
N ALA A 626 20.25 28.16 -23.74
CA ALA A 626 19.38 29.33 -23.75
C ALA A 626 19.99 30.53 -22.99
N LYS A 627 20.96 30.32 -22.09
CA LYS A 627 21.64 31.42 -21.38
C LYS A 627 22.44 32.32 -22.32
N THR A 628 23.00 31.74 -23.38
CA THR A 628 23.88 32.45 -24.32
C THR A 628 23.19 32.81 -25.64
N LEU A 629 21.92 32.44 -25.80
CA LEU A 629 21.15 32.60 -27.03
C LEU A 629 19.97 33.54 -26.82
N ASN A 630 19.54 34.21 -27.89
CA ASN A 630 18.33 35.02 -27.91
C ASN A 630 17.78 35.11 -29.33
N GLY A 631 16.45 35.12 -29.47
CA GLY A 631 15.76 35.12 -30.76
C GLY A 631 15.74 33.75 -31.45
N TRP A 632 15.54 33.76 -32.77
CA TRP A 632 15.50 32.56 -33.59
C TRP A 632 16.89 31.99 -33.81
N VAL A 633 17.06 30.70 -33.53
CA VAL A 633 18.32 29.96 -33.62
C VAL A 633 18.13 28.77 -34.55
N LYS A 634 18.93 28.70 -35.61
CA LYS A 634 18.98 27.53 -36.50
C LYS A 634 20.06 26.56 -36.00
N ALA A 635 19.68 25.32 -35.72
CA ALA A 635 20.59 24.27 -35.30
C ALA A 635 21.28 23.59 -36.49
N SER A 636 22.31 22.79 -36.19
CA SER A 636 23.10 22.02 -37.15
C SER A 636 22.29 20.96 -37.92
N ASN A 637 21.19 20.47 -37.35
CA ASN A 637 20.24 19.59 -38.03
C ASN A 637 19.18 20.37 -38.85
N SER A 638 19.41 21.66 -39.09
CA SER A 638 18.51 22.61 -39.78
C SER A 638 17.22 22.96 -39.04
N ALA A 639 16.92 22.37 -37.88
CA ALA A 639 15.75 22.73 -37.08
C ALA A 639 15.89 24.14 -36.50
N TYR A 640 14.77 24.86 -36.39
CA TYR A 640 14.70 26.18 -35.77
C TYR A 640 14.16 26.10 -34.34
N TYR A 641 14.73 26.93 -33.46
CA TYR A 641 14.33 27.11 -32.07
C TYR A 641 14.17 28.59 -31.77
N LEU A 642 13.26 28.93 -30.87
CA LEU A 642 13.11 30.30 -30.39
C LEU A 642 13.57 30.38 -28.94
N VAL A 643 14.47 31.33 -28.64
CA VAL A 643 14.94 31.59 -27.27
C VAL A 643 14.50 32.98 -26.85
N LEU A 644 13.72 33.09 -25.77
CA LEU A 644 13.32 34.35 -25.16
C LEU A 644 13.52 34.29 -23.66
N ASN A 645 14.00 35.38 -23.05
CA ASN A 645 14.21 35.47 -21.60
C ASN A 645 15.05 34.30 -21.04
N HIS A 646 16.10 33.92 -21.76
CA HIS A 646 16.98 32.79 -21.43
C HIS A 646 16.28 31.43 -21.33
N LYS A 647 15.17 31.24 -22.05
CA LYS A 647 14.45 29.96 -22.15
C LYS A 647 14.07 29.64 -23.58
N PHE A 648 14.09 28.36 -23.91
CA PHE A 648 13.50 27.88 -25.16
C PHE A 648 11.97 28.01 -25.07
N VAL A 649 11.39 28.61 -26.10
CA VAL A 649 9.94 28.76 -26.21
C VAL A 649 9.37 27.46 -26.78
N THR A 650 8.33 26.95 -26.12
CA THR A 650 7.55 25.77 -26.55
C THR A 650 6.09 26.15 -26.68
N GLY A 651 5.33 25.47 -27.53
CA GLY A 651 3.95 25.81 -27.84
C GLY A 651 3.86 26.99 -28.80
N THR A 652 2.76 27.75 -28.72
CA THR A 652 2.46 28.85 -29.64
C THR A 652 3.18 30.16 -29.28
N TYR A 653 3.68 30.87 -30.28
CA TYR A 653 4.28 32.20 -30.13
C TYR A 653 3.82 33.15 -31.23
N GLU A 654 3.42 34.37 -30.87
CA GLU A 654 2.99 35.40 -31.82
C GLU A 654 4.02 36.53 -31.90
N SER A 655 4.39 36.92 -33.13
CA SER A 655 5.25 38.06 -33.39
C SER A 655 4.89 38.72 -34.72
N GLY A 656 4.55 40.00 -34.69
CA GLY A 656 4.31 40.81 -35.90
C GLY A 656 3.21 40.26 -36.82
N ASN A 657 2.04 39.91 -36.25
CA ASN A 657 0.91 39.27 -36.92
C ASN A 657 1.17 37.86 -37.51
N LYS A 658 2.31 37.26 -37.18
CA LYS A 658 2.61 35.86 -37.51
C LYS A 658 2.55 35.01 -36.25
N LEU A 659 2.04 33.79 -36.40
CA LEU A 659 1.94 32.80 -35.35
C LEU A 659 2.90 31.66 -35.66
N TYR A 660 3.62 31.17 -34.65
CA TYR A 660 4.56 30.06 -34.75
C TYR A 660 4.20 29.00 -33.71
N TRP A 661 4.62 27.76 -33.93
CA TRP A 661 4.44 26.69 -32.96
C TRP A 661 5.73 25.88 -32.84
N MET A 662 6.13 25.64 -31.59
CA MET A 662 7.28 24.82 -31.25
C MET A 662 6.81 23.59 -30.46
N ASN A 663 7.36 22.42 -30.79
CA ASN A 663 7.01 21.18 -30.14
C ASN A 663 7.28 21.23 -28.62
N HIS A 664 6.32 20.76 -27.82
CA HIS A 664 6.42 20.81 -26.35
C HIS A 664 7.53 19.93 -25.75
N GLN A 665 7.93 18.87 -26.45
CA GLN A 665 8.92 17.90 -25.99
C GLN A 665 10.32 18.21 -26.56
N THR A 666 10.40 18.67 -27.81
CA THR A 666 11.69 18.88 -28.48
C THR A 666 12.07 20.35 -28.64
N GLY A 667 11.11 21.29 -28.54
CA GLY A 667 11.32 22.72 -28.78
C GLY A 667 11.51 23.11 -30.25
N ILE A 668 11.44 22.14 -31.16
CA ILE A 668 11.59 22.36 -32.61
C ILE A 668 10.39 23.15 -33.13
N MET A 669 10.65 24.22 -33.87
CA MET A 669 9.64 24.95 -34.64
C MET A 669 9.11 24.06 -35.77
N ALA A 670 7.79 24.00 -35.88
CA ALA A 670 7.15 23.31 -36.99
C ALA A 670 7.41 24.02 -38.32
N GLU A 671 7.72 23.25 -39.35
CA GLU A 671 7.92 23.71 -40.73
C GLU A 671 7.29 22.70 -41.69
N ASN A 672 6.53 23.19 -42.66
CA ASN A 672 5.82 22.37 -43.65
C ASN A 672 4.96 21.25 -43.04
N GLU A 673 4.39 21.51 -41.87
CA GLU A 673 3.60 20.52 -41.15
C GLU A 673 2.37 21.13 -40.48
N MET A 674 1.48 20.25 -40.07
CA MET A 674 0.25 20.63 -39.41
C MET A 674 0.43 20.59 -37.91
N VAL A 675 0.09 21.69 -37.27
CA VAL A 675 0.26 21.92 -35.85
C VAL A 675 -1.10 22.12 -35.18
N ARG A 676 -1.21 21.68 -33.94
CA ARG A 676 -2.40 21.90 -33.12
C ARG A 676 -2.09 22.98 -32.09
N THR A 677 -2.76 24.12 -32.23
CA THR A 677 -2.71 25.24 -31.29
C THR A 677 -3.87 25.15 -30.30
N SER A 678 -3.87 26.02 -29.28
CA SER A 678 -4.94 26.05 -28.27
C SER A 678 -6.33 26.37 -28.84
N ASP A 679 -6.38 27.00 -30.01
CA ASP A 679 -7.60 27.47 -30.68
C ASP A 679 -7.95 26.69 -31.96
N GLY A 680 -7.22 25.63 -32.28
CA GLY A 680 -7.53 24.77 -33.42
C GLY A 680 -6.31 24.12 -34.04
N TRP A 681 -6.46 23.62 -35.27
CA TRP A 681 -5.33 23.18 -36.08
C TRP A 681 -4.72 24.39 -36.83
N GLY A 682 -3.63 24.21 -37.55
CA GLY A 682 -3.04 25.21 -38.41
C GLY A 682 -1.90 24.60 -39.20
N TYR A 683 -1.55 25.17 -40.35
CA TYR A 683 -0.40 24.73 -41.12
C TYR A 683 0.75 25.72 -40.94
N ALA A 684 1.90 25.22 -40.51
CA ALA A 684 3.15 25.97 -40.49
C ALA A 684 3.83 25.86 -41.85
N ASP A 685 4.03 26.99 -42.54
CA ASP A 685 4.73 27.02 -43.83
C ASP A 685 6.24 26.76 -43.70
N ALA A 686 6.98 26.85 -44.80
CA ALA A 686 8.44 26.68 -44.82
C ALA A 686 9.20 27.75 -44.02
N SER A 687 8.53 28.81 -43.56
CA SER A 687 9.07 29.81 -42.63
C SER A 687 8.60 29.61 -41.19
N GLY A 688 7.82 28.57 -40.92
CA GLY A 688 7.18 28.26 -39.65
C GLY A 688 5.96 29.11 -39.31
N SER A 689 5.54 30.00 -40.22
CA SER A 689 4.39 30.87 -40.01
C SER A 689 3.11 30.07 -40.18
N ILE A 690 2.23 30.15 -39.19
CA ILE A 690 0.99 29.41 -39.13
C ILE A 690 -0.12 30.22 -39.78
N THR A 691 -0.68 29.65 -40.84
CA THR A 691 -1.89 30.19 -41.47
C THR A 691 -3.12 29.48 -40.91
N LYS A 692 -4.04 30.26 -40.34
CA LYS A 692 -5.34 29.75 -39.84
C LYS A 692 -6.48 29.95 -40.84
N ASN A 693 -6.35 30.91 -41.76
CA ASN A 693 -7.34 31.24 -42.79
C ASN A 693 -6.64 31.51 -44.12
N GLY A 694 -6.95 30.77 -45.19
CA GLY A 694 -6.34 31.00 -46.51
C GLY A 694 -6.04 29.72 -47.29
N TRP A 695 -5.65 29.88 -48.56
CA TRP A 695 -5.23 28.80 -49.44
C TRP A 695 -3.79 28.38 -49.17
N LEU A 696 -3.56 27.07 -49.09
CA LEU A 696 -2.25 26.46 -49.10
C LEU A 696 -2.35 25.17 -49.94
N ASP A 697 -1.66 25.17 -51.08
CA ASP A 697 -1.82 24.18 -52.15
C ASP A 697 -3.32 23.96 -52.46
N ASP A 698 -3.80 22.72 -52.32
CA ASP A 698 -5.16 22.29 -52.60
C ASP A 698 -6.04 22.28 -51.32
N VAL A 699 -5.70 23.02 -50.27
CA VAL A 699 -6.50 23.08 -49.02
C VAL A 699 -6.75 24.53 -48.63
N TYR A 700 -8.03 24.87 -48.40
CA TYR A 700 -8.40 26.15 -47.79
C TYR A 700 -8.61 25.97 -46.30
N PHE A 701 -7.91 26.72 -45.46
CA PHE A 701 -8.07 26.67 -44.01
C PHE A 701 -9.10 27.71 -43.55
N ILE A 702 -9.96 27.32 -42.61
CA ILE A 702 -10.92 28.18 -41.92
C ILE A 702 -10.76 27.97 -40.41
N ASN A 703 -10.32 29.01 -39.71
CA ASN A 703 -10.05 29.03 -38.27
C ASN A 703 -9.22 27.82 -37.82
N GLY A 704 -8.20 27.51 -38.62
CA GLY A 704 -7.27 26.44 -38.33
C GLY A 704 -7.70 25.05 -38.77
N TYR A 705 -8.97 24.86 -39.14
CA TYR A 705 -9.45 23.61 -39.68
C TYR A 705 -9.38 23.67 -41.20
N GLY A 706 -8.93 22.60 -41.86
CA GLY A 706 -9.17 22.47 -43.30
C GLY A 706 -10.67 22.60 -43.52
N ALA A 707 -11.09 23.45 -44.46
CA ALA A 707 -12.48 23.55 -44.88
C ALA A 707 -13.00 22.14 -45.13
N TYR A 708 -14.22 21.84 -44.68
CA TYR A 708 -14.81 20.52 -44.76
C TYR A 708 -16.28 20.65 -45.16
N GLY A 709 -16.72 19.81 -46.08
CA GLY A 709 -18.01 19.92 -46.73
C GLY A 709 -18.06 21.08 -47.74
N PRO A 710 -19.27 21.52 -48.13
CA PRO A 710 -19.46 22.61 -49.08
C PRO A 710 -19.00 23.93 -48.45
N SER A 711 -18.16 24.69 -49.14
CA SER A 711 -17.61 25.96 -48.66
C SER A 711 -17.53 26.96 -49.79
N LYS A 712 -17.96 28.19 -49.52
CA LYS A 712 -17.98 29.28 -50.50
C LYS A 712 -16.80 30.20 -50.25
N ILE A 713 -15.87 30.25 -51.20
CA ILE A 713 -14.62 30.99 -51.09
C ILE A 713 -14.54 31.93 -52.29
N ASP A 714 -14.40 33.23 -52.03
CA ASP A 714 -14.33 34.29 -53.06
C ASP A 714 -15.43 34.20 -54.13
N GLY A 715 -16.64 33.84 -53.71
CA GLY A 715 -17.82 33.78 -54.58
C GLY A 715 -17.95 32.51 -55.44
N LYS A 716 -17.01 31.57 -55.35
CA LYS A 716 -17.07 30.26 -56.02
C LYS A 716 -17.37 29.15 -55.00
N ASP A 717 -18.13 28.14 -55.43
CA ASP A 717 -18.52 27.01 -54.59
C ASP A 717 -17.46 25.90 -54.67
N TYR A 718 -16.98 25.44 -53.52
CA TYR A 718 -16.01 24.34 -53.38
C TYR A 718 -16.56 23.28 -52.41
N PHE A 719 -16.02 22.06 -52.44
CA PHE A 719 -16.32 21.04 -51.43
C PHE A 719 -15.01 20.35 -51.03
N PHE A 720 -14.86 20.08 -49.75
CA PHE A 720 -13.64 19.55 -49.15
C PHE A 720 -13.97 18.31 -48.30
N ASN A 721 -13.20 17.20 -48.40
CA ASN A 721 -13.47 15.98 -47.62
C ASN A 721 -12.45 15.74 -46.49
N ASN A 722 -12.69 14.73 -45.64
CA ASN A 722 -12.09 14.58 -44.30
C ASN A 722 -10.68 13.97 -44.30
N ALA A 723 -9.81 14.39 -45.22
CA ALA A 723 -8.35 14.24 -45.14
C ALA A 723 -7.65 15.11 -46.20
N ARG A 724 -7.36 16.38 -45.86
CA ARG A 724 -6.30 17.25 -46.46
C ARG A 724 -6.17 17.37 -48.00
N TYR A 725 -7.19 17.13 -48.83
CA TYR A 725 -7.16 17.47 -50.27
C TYR A 725 -8.57 17.78 -50.85
N VAL A 726 -8.66 18.61 -51.90
CA VAL A 726 -9.89 19.06 -52.61
C VAL A 726 -10.70 17.91 -53.25
N TYR A 727 -12.06 17.96 -53.21
CA TYR A 727 -12.98 17.67 -54.35
C TYR A 727 -14.48 17.94 -54.06
N PHE A 728 -15.16 18.51 -55.07
CA PHE A 728 -16.55 18.98 -55.20
C PHE A 728 -17.70 18.00 -54.81
N GLY A 729 -18.74 18.54 -54.17
CA GLY A 729 -20.15 18.14 -54.29
C GLY A 729 -20.73 17.02 -53.40
N VAL A 730 -21.48 17.45 -52.38
CA VAL A 730 -22.65 16.82 -51.71
C VAL A 730 -22.46 15.50 -50.92
N GLY A 731 -22.53 15.63 -49.58
CA GLY A 731 -23.25 14.70 -48.69
C GLY A 731 -22.53 13.46 -48.14
N GLY A 732 -21.94 13.58 -46.94
CA GLY A 732 -22.00 12.54 -45.90
C GLY A 732 -20.96 11.40 -45.87
N ILE A 733 -19.86 11.61 -45.12
CA ILE A 733 -19.09 10.71 -44.22
C ILE A 733 -18.47 9.37 -44.75
N GLY A 734 -17.14 9.24 -44.57
CA GLY A 734 -16.41 7.96 -44.39
C GLY A 734 -14.90 8.01 -44.72
N ALA A 735 -14.01 7.89 -43.71
CA ALA A 735 -12.52 8.03 -43.74
C ALA A 735 -11.77 6.97 -44.61
N THR A 736 -10.48 7.08 -45.03
CA THR A 736 -9.20 7.07 -44.25
C THR A 736 -7.92 7.36 -45.09
N GLY A 737 -6.89 8.03 -44.52
CA GLY A 737 -5.44 7.79 -44.78
C GLY A 737 -4.72 8.50 -45.97
N PRO A 738 -3.39 8.78 -45.88
CA PRO A 738 -2.69 9.78 -46.71
C PRO A 738 -2.09 9.20 -48.02
N LEU A 739 -1.84 10.08 -48.99
CA LEU A 739 -0.84 9.86 -50.05
C LEU A 739 0.06 11.09 -50.11
N ASP A 740 1.35 10.82 -49.98
CA ASP A 740 2.44 11.76 -50.19
C ASP A 740 2.68 12.02 -51.69
N GLY A 741 3.46 13.08 -51.92
CA GLY A 741 3.99 13.60 -53.17
C GLY A 741 3.84 12.78 -54.46
N THR A 742 3.41 13.54 -55.48
CA THR A 742 3.58 13.32 -56.92
C THR A 742 2.47 12.57 -57.63
N GLN A 743 2.02 13.20 -58.72
CA GLN A 743 1.15 12.74 -59.81
C GLN A 743 -0.28 13.30 -59.82
N SER A 744 -0.46 14.16 -60.82
CA SER A 744 -1.65 14.23 -61.68
C SER A 744 -2.45 12.93 -61.76
N ASN A 745 -3.77 13.04 -61.95
CA ASN A 745 -4.72 11.97 -62.34
C ASN A 745 -5.54 11.31 -61.21
N ILE A 746 -6.42 12.05 -60.55
CA ILE A 746 -7.42 11.42 -59.66
C ILE A 746 -8.59 10.88 -60.50
N LYS A 747 -8.51 9.58 -60.79
CA LYS A 747 -9.53 8.78 -61.49
C LYS A 747 -10.23 7.90 -60.46
N LYS A 748 -11.35 8.31 -59.86
CA LYS A 748 -11.99 7.56 -58.75
C LYS A 748 -13.48 7.30 -58.99
N VAL A 749 -13.95 6.11 -58.57
CA VAL A 749 -15.35 5.67 -58.58
C VAL A 749 -15.96 5.82 -57.19
N TYR A 750 -17.19 6.34 -57.11
CA TYR A 750 -17.94 6.56 -55.87
C TYR A 750 -19.35 5.98 -55.98
N LYS A 751 -19.91 5.45 -54.88
CA LYS A 751 -21.30 4.98 -54.78
C LYS A 751 -22.14 5.96 -53.96
N SER A 752 -23.27 6.42 -54.49
CA SER A 752 -24.19 7.31 -53.78
C SER A 752 -25.13 6.53 -52.84
N ILE A 753 -25.78 7.25 -51.92
CA ILE A 753 -26.75 6.72 -50.95
C ILE A 753 -27.91 5.96 -51.61
N ASN A 754 -28.23 6.26 -52.88
CA ASN A 754 -29.29 5.59 -53.65
C ASN A 754 -28.75 4.49 -54.59
N GLY A 755 -27.50 4.05 -54.41
CA GLY A 755 -26.91 2.95 -55.17
C GLY A 755 -26.30 3.31 -56.53
N SER A 756 -26.33 4.58 -56.94
CA SER A 756 -25.76 5.03 -58.23
C SER A 756 -24.25 5.24 -58.13
N PHE A 757 -23.49 4.78 -59.13
CA PHE A 757 -22.04 4.95 -59.17
C PHE A 757 -21.63 6.15 -60.05
N TYR A 758 -20.56 6.85 -59.67
CA TYR A 758 -20.02 7.99 -60.39
C TYR A 758 -18.50 7.89 -60.50
N TYR A 759 -17.96 8.21 -61.68
CA TYR A 759 -16.53 8.34 -61.93
C TYR A 759 -16.16 9.81 -62.11
N PHE A 760 -15.06 10.23 -61.50
CA PHE A 760 -14.49 11.55 -61.67
C PHE A 760 -13.14 11.45 -62.35
N ASP A 761 -12.91 12.28 -63.37
CA ASP A 761 -11.61 12.38 -64.03
C ASP A 761 -10.63 13.25 -63.22
N GLY A 762 -9.35 13.23 -63.62
CA GLY A 762 -8.29 14.01 -62.96
C GLY A 762 -8.43 15.54 -63.06
N LYS A 763 -9.53 16.04 -63.65
CA LYS A 763 -9.91 17.46 -63.69
C LYS A 763 -11.20 17.74 -62.90
N GLY A 764 -11.79 16.73 -62.27
CA GLY A 764 -13.00 16.85 -61.44
C GLY A 764 -14.33 16.74 -62.20
N ASN A 765 -14.34 16.34 -63.48
CA ASN A 765 -15.59 16.17 -64.21
C ASN A 765 -16.32 14.88 -63.79
N LYS A 766 -17.61 15.00 -63.46
CA LYS A 766 -18.45 13.88 -63.02
C LYS A 766 -19.08 13.12 -64.21
N LYS A 767 -18.95 11.80 -64.22
CA LYS A 767 -19.66 10.88 -65.14
C LYS A 767 -20.39 9.79 -64.35
N GLN A 768 -21.68 9.59 -64.59
CA GLN A 768 -22.42 8.48 -63.98
C GLN A 768 -22.05 7.14 -64.65
N ILE A 769 -21.91 6.09 -63.85
CA ILE A 769 -21.58 4.72 -64.28
C ILE A 769 -22.63 3.75 -63.71
N SER A 770 -22.95 2.71 -64.47
CA SER A 770 -23.87 1.65 -64.03
C SER A 770 -23.09 0.36 -63.82
N PHE A 771 -23.13 -0.18 -62.59
CA PHE A 771 -22.64 -1.51 -62.27
C PHE A 771 -23.81 -2.49 -62.17
N LYS A 772 -23.57 -3.74 -62.56
CA LYS A 772 -24.54 -4.85 -62.41
C LYS A 772 -24.32 -5.51 -61.04
N ASP A 773 -25.33 -6.20 -60.53
CA ASP A 773 -25.12 -7.05 -59.35
C ASP A 773 -24.06 -8.13 -59.65
N GLY A 774 -23.13 -8.31 -58.71
CA GLY A 774 -21.95 -9.17 -58.83
C GLY A 774 -20.64 -8.39 -59.08
N TRP A 775 -19.65 -9.08 -59.65
CA TRP A 775 -18.33 -8.52 -59.95
C TRP A 775 -18.35 -7.62 -61.19
N ASN A 776 -17.76 -6.43 -61.06
CA ASN A 776 -17.64 -5.42 -62.11
C ASN A 776 -16.18 -4.96 -62.19
N GLN A 777 -15.62 -4.92 -63.40
CA GLN A 777 -14.28 -4.38 -63.64
C GLN A 777 -14.37 -3.00 -64.28
N TYR A 778 -13.67 -2.01 -63.72
CA TYR A 778 -13.65 -0.65 -64.26
C TYR A 778 -12.28 0.00 -64.04
N ASN A 779 -11.69 0.54 -65.11
CA ASN A 779 -10.35 1.15 -65.10
C ASN A 779 -9.25 0.29 -64.45
N GLY A 780 -9.30 -1.04 -64.65
CA GLY A 780 -8.30 -1.98 -64.13
C GLY A 780 -8.54 -2.42 -62.69
N GLU A 781 -9.58 -1.91 -62.03
CA GLU A 781 -9.92 -2.25 -60.64
C GLU A 781 -11.23 -3.07 -60.58
N TRP A 782 -11.35 -3.92 -59.57
CA TRP A 782 -12.51 -4.79 -59.36
C TRP A 782 -13.42 -4.24 -58.27
N TYR A 783 -14.72 -4.24 -58.55
CA TYR A 783 -15.78 -3.79 -57.66
C TYR A 783 -16.84 -4.88 -57.54
N TYR A 784 -17.35 -5.11 -56.33
CA TYR A 784 -18.46 -6.04 -56.10
C TYR A 784 -19.72 -5.29 -55.65
N VAL A 785 -20.85 -5.59 -56.28
CA VAL A 785 -22.14 -4.95 -56.01
C VAL A 785 -23.16 -6.01 -55.59
N GLY A 786 -23.62 -5.99 -54.35
CA GLY A 786 -24.62 -6.93 -53.83
C GLY A 786 -25.40 -6.38 -52.63
N ASN A 787 -26.29 -7.20 -52.04
CA ASN A 787 -27.17 -6.85 -50.91
C ASN A 787 -26.48 -6.85 -49.53
N SER A 788 -25.26 -7.36 -49.42
CA SER A 788 -24.48 -7.36 -48.18
C SER A 788 -23.73 -6.04 -48.02
N LYS A 789 -23.37 -5.68 -46.78
CA LYS A 789 -22.59 -4.48 -46.47
C LYS A 789 -21.23 -4.56 -47.17
N ASN A 790 -21.07 -3.84 -48.28
CA ASN A 790 -19.82 -3.71 -49.04
C ASN A 790 -18.76 -2.90 -48.26
N ASN A 791 -18.35 -3.35 -47.08
CA ASN A 791 -17.22 -2.81 -46.32
C ASN A 791 -16.71 -3.90 -45.38
N GLY A 792 -15.46 -4.31 -45.57
CA GLY A 792 -14.81 -5.37 -44.79
C GLY A 792 -14.74 -6.72 -45.50
N LEU A 793 -14.47 -7.77 -44.72
CA LEU A 793 -14.22 -9.13 -45.20
C LEU A 793 -15.53 -9.87 -45.49
N GLU A 794 -15.72 -10.34 -46.72
CA GLU A 794 -16.92 -11.05 -47.16
C GLU A 794 -16.55 -12.35 -47.90
N LYS A 795 -17.34 -13.41 -47.68
CA LYS A 795 -17.16 -14.71 -48.31
C LYS A 795 -18.07 -14.83 -49.53
N ILE A 796 -17.50 -14.82 -50.72
CA ILE A 796 -18.22 -14.93 -51.99
C ILE A 796 -17.76 -16.21 -52.68
N ASN A 797 -18.69 -17.12 -53.01
CA ASN A 797 -18.39 -18.40 -53.66
C ASN A 797 -17.26 -19.20 -52.98
N ASN A 798 -17.31 -19.28 -51.64
CA ASN A 798 -16.33 -19.95 -50.79
C ASN A 798 -14.92 -19.33 -50.71
N VAL A 799 -14.70 -18.18 -51.32
CA VAL A 799 -13.45 -17.41 -51.23
C VAL A 799 -13.69 -16.12 -50.44
N TYR A 800 -12.77 -15.76 -49.55
CA TYR A 800 -12.84 -14.52 -48.78
C TYR A 800 -12.18 -13.39 -49.55
N TYR A 801 -12.92 -12.31 -49.74
CA TYR A 801 -12.47 -11.05 -50.33
C TYR A 801 -12.69 -9.92 -49.32
N SER A 802 -11.85 -8.90 -49.36
CA SER A 802 -12.07 -7.69 -48.57
C SER A 802 -12.39 -6.51 -49.47
N PHE A 803 -13.33 -5.68 -49.03
CA PHE A 803 -13.80 -4.52 -49.80
C PHE A 803 -13.69 -3.23 -49.00
N ASP A 804 -13.40 -2.13 -49.69
CA ASP A 804 -13.60 -0.79 -49.15
C ASP A 804 -15.09 -0.40 -49.15
N ASN A 805 -15.40 0.78 -48.61
CA ASN A 805 -16.76 1.30 -48.44
C ASN A 805 -17.53 1.59 -49.73
N VAL A 806 -16.89 1.57 -50.90
CA VAL A 806 -17.56 1.70 -52.22
C VAL A 806 -17.67 0.35 -52.94
N GLY A 807 -17.23 -0.74 -52.31
CA GLY A 807 -17.23 -2.10 -52.84
C GLY A 807 -16.04 -2.42 -53.73
N LYS A 808 -14.98 -1.61 -53.71
CA LYS A 808 -13.73 -1.92 -54.41
C LYS A 808 -12.98 -3.01 -53.66
N MET A 809 -12.50 -4.02 -54.39
CA MET A 809 -11.69 -5.09 -53.84
C MET A 809 -10.33 -4.56 -53.40
N LEU A 810 -9.97 -4.84 -52.15
CA LEU A 810 -8.65 -4.52 -51.59
C LEU A 810 -7.64 -5.58 -52.02
N THR A 811 -6.45 -5.14 -52.41
CA THR A 811 -5.32 -6.01 -52.77
C THR A 811 -4.03 -5.53 -52.10
N ASN A 812 -3.08 -6.45 -51.91
CA ASN A 812 -1.73 -6.23 -51.38
C ASN A 812 -1.64 -5.37 -50.09
N GLN A 813 -2.51 -5.63 -49.12
CA GLN A 813 -2.53 -4.85 -47.88
C GLN A 813 -3.02 -5.63 -46.67
N LEU A 814 -2.77 -5.09 -45.47
CA LEU A 814 -3.34 -5.60 -44.23
C LEU A 814 -4.79 -5.17 -44.08
N VAL A 815 -5.63 -6.07 -43.58
CA VAL A 815 -7.06 -5.86 -43.31
C VAL A 815 -7.35 -6.25 -41.87
N TYR A 816 -8.19 -5.46 -41.19
CA TYR A 816 -8.50 -5.59 -39.77
C TYR A 816 -9.98 -5.93 -39.58
N ASP A 817 -10.26 -6.96 -38.76
CA ASP A 817 -11.63 -7.32 -38.38
C ASP A 817 -12.06 -6.52 -37.13
N ASN A 818 -12.93 -5.54 -37.35
CA ASN A 818 -13.49 -4.66 -36.33
C ASN A 818 -14.88 -5.16 -35.89
N ASN A 819 -14.96 -6.33 -35.25
CA ASN A 819 -16.16 -6.67 -34.49
C ASN A 819 -16.14 -5.92 -33.14
N TYR A 820 -16.94 -4.85 -33.06
CA TYR A 820 -17.15 -4.03 -31.86
C TYR A 820 -17.73 -4.87 -30.72
N ALA A 821 -16.86 -5.34 -29.82
CA ALA A 821 -17.21 -5.70 -28.45
C ALA A 821 -16.47 -4.75 -27.52
N SER A 822 -17.23 -4.08 -26.65
CA SER A 822 -16.82 -3.04 -25.71
C SER A 822 -15.69 -3.45 -24.77
N ASP A 823 -14.60 -2.66 -24.77
CA ASP A 823 -13.99 -1.98 -23.59
C ASP A 823 -12.47 -1.81 -23.64
N TYR A 824 -11.76 -2.36 -24.63
CA TYR A 824 -10.35 -2.02 -24.85
C TYR A 824 -10.08 -2.02 -26.36
N ASN A 825 -9.39 -1.00 -26.87
CA ASN A 825 -8.93 -0.90 -28.27
C ASN A 825 -7.96 -2.05 -28.61
N ILE A 826 -8.51 -3.25 -28.84
CA ILE A 826 -7.79 -4.46 -29.24
C ILE A 826 -8.41 -4.90 -30.57
N TYR A 827 -7.63 -4.86 -31.64
CA TYR A 827 -8.04 -5.43 -32.93
C TYR A 827 -8.20 -6.95 -32.77
N ASN A 828 -9.37 -7.50 -33.13
CA ASN A 828 -9.67 -8.92 -32.88
C ASN A 828 -8.88 -9.89 -33.77
N ALA A 829 -8.47 -9.47 -34.97
CA ALA A 829 -7.60 -10.22 -35.88
C ALA A 829 -7.04 -9.34 -37.01
N VAL A 830 -5.81 -9.64 -37.45
CA VAL A 830 -5.15 -9.03 -38.63
C VAL A 830 -5.05 -10.09 -39.74
N TYR A 831 -5.38 -9.69 -40.97
CA TYR A 831 -5.31 -10.51 -42.17
C TYR A 831 -4.47 -9.79 -43.25
N PHE A 832 -3.98 -10.52 -44.25
CA PHE A 832 -3.37 -9.92 -45.45
C PHE A 832 -4.12 -10.39 -46.70
N VAL A 833 -4.50 -9.44 -47.54
CA VAL A 833 -5.04 -9.72 -48.88
C VAL A 833 -3.92 -9.61 -49.91
N ASP A 834 -3.79 -10.61 -50.76
CA ASP A 834 -2.78 -10.65 -51.83
C ASP A 834 -3.16 -9.79 -53.04
N GLU A 835 -2.35 -9.86 -54.10
CA GLU A 835 -2.54 -9.12 -55.35
C GLU A 835 -3.86 -9.45 -56.07
N ASN A 836 -4.44 -10.61 -55.78
CA ASN A 836 -5.70 -11.09 -56.32
C ASN A 836 -6.88 -10.87 -55.35
N GLY A 837 -6.62 -10.23 -54.20
CA GLY A 837 -7.62 -9.91 -53.18
C GLY A 837 -7.98 -11.08 -52.26
N ASN A 838 -7.26 -12.21 -52.36
CA ASN A 838 -7.50 -13.38 -51.53
C ASN A 838 -6.74 -13.25 -50.21
N LEU A 839 -7.30 -13.83 -49.15
CA LEU A 839 -6.55 -13.98 -47.90
C LEU A 839 -5.33 -14.87 -48.09
N ALA A 840 -4.17 -14.36 -47.69
CA ALA A 840 -2.90 -15.05 -47.84
C ALA A 840 -2.49 -15.79 -46.56
N LYS A 841 -1.73 -16.87 -46.74
CA LYS A 841 -1.07 -17.63 -45.66
C LYS A 841 0.45 -17.50 -45.74
N GLY A 842 1.10 -17.82 -44.63
CA GLY A 842 2.56 -17.88 -44.50
C GLY A 842 3.20 -16.51 -44.27
N TRP A 843 4.51 -16.45 -44.49
CA TRP A 843 5.33 -15.26 -44.25
C TRP A 843 5.01 -14.12 -45.21
N ARG A 844 4.81 -12.91 -44.69
CA ARG A 844 4.63 -11.69 -45.49
C ARG A 844 5.40 -10.53 -44.86
N TYR A 845 6.03 -9.73 -45.72
CA TYR A 845 6.71 -8.52 -45.32
C TYR A 845 5.90 -7.31 -45.78
N VAL A 846 5.37 -6.55 -44.83
CA VAL A 846 4.45 -5.43 -45.09
C VAL A 846 4.83 -4.28 -44.16
N ASN A 847 4.91 -3.05 -44.69
CA ASN A 847 5.27 -1.85 -43.91
C ASN A 847 6.54 -2.00 -43.05
N ASN A 848 7.59 -2.57 -43.65
CA ASN A 848 8.89 -2.80 -43.03
C ASN A 848 8.87 -3.80 -41.85
N GLN A 849 7.82 -4.61 -41.72
CA GLN A 849 7.62 -5.58 -40.65
C GLN A 849 7.27 -6.97 -41.21
N TRP A 850 7.71 -8.02 -40.50
CA TRP A 850 7.38 -9.41 -40.85
C TRP A 850 6.14 -9.87 -40.09
N TYR A 851 5.24 -10.55 -40.80
CA TYR A 851 4.05 -11.21 -40.27
C TYR A 851 4.04 -12.67 -40.74
N TYR A 852 3.43 -13.55 -39.95
CA TYR A 852 3.12 -14.90 -40.38
C TYR A 852 1.62 -15.18 -40.24
N PHE A 853 0.97 -15.53 -41.34
CA PHE A 853 -0.47 -15.81 -41.39
C PHE A 853 -0.72 -17.32 -41.33
N GLY A 854 -1.38 -17.77 -40.27
CA GLY A 854 -1.64 -19.19 -40.02
C GLY A 854 -2.70 -19.80 -40.94
N ASP A 855 -3.05 -21.07 -40.70
CA ASP A 855 -4.02 -21.79 -41.54
C ASP A 855 -5.44 -21.23 -41.54
N ASN A 856 -5.77 -20.45 -40.51
CA ASN A 856 -7.01 -19.70 -40.38
C ASN A 856 -6.91 -18.28 -40.99
N TYR A 857 -5.85 -17.99 -41.74
CA TYR A 857 -5.54 -16.70 -42.39
C TYR A 857 -5.24 -15.53 -41.44
N LYS A 858 -5.25 -15.76 -40.13
CA LYS A 858 -4.95 -14.72 -39.13
C LYS A 858 -3.45 -14.60 -38.89
N ALA A 859 -2.96 -13.39 -38.64
CA ALA A 859 -1.61 -13.18 -38.14
C ALA A 859 -1.43 -13.91 -36.81
N VAL A 860 -0.35 -14.68 -36.66
CA VAL A 860 -0.05 -15.39 -35.42
C VAL A 860 0.58 -14.45 -34.39
N THR A 861 0.27 -14.65 -33.11
CA THR A 861 0.78 -13.84 -31.99
C THR A 861 1.50 -14.72 -30.95
N GLY A 862 2.41 -14.15 -30.17
CA GLY A 862 3.20 -14.88 -29.15
C GLY A 862 4.26 -15.80 -29.75
N ILE A 863 4.76 -16.76 -28.95
CA ILE A 863 5.79 -17.71 -29.40
C ILE A 863 5.15 -18.79 -30.28
N ARG A 864 5.66 -18.99 -31.49
CA ARG A 864 5.19 -20.00 -32.44
C ARG A 864 6.35 -20.71 -33.11
N LYS A 865 6.19 -22.02 -33.33
CA LYS A 865 7.12 -22.84 -34.09
C LYS A 865 6.64 -22.95 -35.53
N ILE A 866 7.39 -22.39 -36.47
CA ILE A 866 7.08 -22.36 -37.90
C ILE A 866 8.25 -23.01 -38.64
N ASP A 867 7.99 -24.04 -39.43
CA ASP A 867 9.00 -24.80 -40.19
C ASP A 867 10.20 -25.25 -39.32
N GLY A 868 9.90 -25.69 -38.09
CA GLY A 868 10.89 -26.20 -37.15
C GLY A 868 11.68 -25.14 -36.36
N LYS A 869 11.52 -23.86 -36.68
CA LYS A 869 12.16 -22.73 -35.99
C LYS A 869 11.16 -21.97 -35.12
N GLU A 870 11.60 -21.49 -33.96
CA GLU A 870 10.77 -20.69 -33.06
C GLU A 870 10.89 -19.20 -33.38
N TYR A 871 9.74 -18.55 -33.47
CA TYR A 871 9.59 -17.12 -33.74
C TYR A 871 8.69 -16.50 -32.67
N VAL A 872 8.96 -15.25 -32.31
CA VAL A 872 8.17 -14.48 -31.35
C VAL A 872 7.44 -13.38 -32.09
N PHE A 873 6.14 -13.26 -31.86
CA PHE A 873 5.30 -12.23 -32.46
C PHE A 873 4.63 -11.37 -31.39
N THR A 874 4.45 -10.08 -31.65
CA THR A 874 3.67 -9.17 -30.80
C THR A 874 2.18 -9.56 -30.78
N ASP A 875 1.40 -8.91 -29.91
CA ASP A 875 -0.07 -9.05 -29.87
C ASP A 875 -0.77 -8.57 -31.15
N TYR A 876 -0.07 -7.85 -32.03
CA TYR A 876 -0.55 -7.42 -33.35
C TYR A 876 0.01 -8.27 -34.50
N GLY A 877 0.75 -9.34 -34.19
CA GLY A 877 1.27 -10.30 -35.16
C GLY A 877 2.56 -9.91 -35.87
N VAL A 878 3.27 -8.89 -35.36
CA VAL A 878 4.58 -8.46 -35.87
C VAL A 878 5.68 -9.34 -35.29
N MET A 879 6.54 -9.91 -36.13
CA MET A 879 7.70 -10.70 -35.71
C MET A 879 8.76 -9.82 -35.02
N LEU A 880 9.25 -10.26 -33.86
CA LEU A 880 10.27 -9.59 -33.04
C LEU A 880 11.69 -10.11 -33.27
#